data_AF-A0AAD8FSV5-F1
#
_entry.id   AF-A0AAD8FSV5-F1
#
_cell.length_a   1.000
_cell.length_b   1.000
_cell.length_c   1.000
_cell.angle_alpha   90.00
_cell.angle_beta   90.00
_cell.angle_gamma   90.00
#
_symmetry.space_group_name_H-M   'P 1'
#
loop_
_entity.id
_entity.type
_entity.pdbx_description
1 polymer ?
#
loop_
_entity_poly.entity_id
_entity_poly.type
_entity_poly.pdbx_seq_one_letter_code
_entity_poly.pdbx_strand_id
1 'polypeptide(L)'
;LMMARKQDARTPTHNLIVVGLSGTEKEKGQCGVGKSCLCNRFVRPSADDFYLDHTSVLSTSDFGGRVVNNDHFLFWGEVMRPVEEGWECRMHVVEQTEFIDDQTFQPHRSTALQPYIKRAASTKLASAEKLMYFCTDQLGLEQDFEQKQMPEGKLLVDGFLLCVDVSRGMNRNFDDQLKFVNNLHNQLAKTKKPVVLVLTKCDEGVERYIKDSHTFALTKKNLQVVETSARSNVNVDLAFLTLVQLIDKSRGKPKIIPYYEALKQQSQQIATSKDRYEWLVSRIVKNHNENWPNISRRMQSSPEYQEYVFLEGTQKAKKLFLQHVHRLKQEHIERRRKMYLGTLPQALNFLIPELEEIDRLSWSRVQHLLETKRDFPNWFVVLDETPWEATSHIDNMEDERIPLDLLGTVVAEQVYDAHLQRLRNERKRGEMRRLFKESLETSPFITAGKPWEEARSFIMNEEFYQWLEEPEYLDIYNRHQKEIIERAKEDFQELLLEYSELFYELEVDAKPSKEKMGAIQEVLGEEQRFKALQKLQAERDALVLKHIHFVYHPTKETCPSSSHCGDSKIEQLLASRGNHKSYTLSGDGKADRINLVILGKDGLARELANEIRALCTNDDLYVLDGKMYELSLRPIEGNVRLPVNSFQTASFQPHGCLCLYNSKESLSYVLESIEKSRQSTLGRRDNHMAQLPMTLILVTKRGVGSIGDIGGETTHSLIVQGQQVASKLQCVFLDPVSTGMGYGRSVNEKQINQVLKSLLDSKRNLNHPAPNIKDLHQEQQQLQNPEADLRIVMCVMCGDSYDVDQLLSPLLLPQHCRLSQSSASSGSSVLLELSVSGQRQSIDLSILSYHSSFSMRKSRLVHGYIVVYSAKRKASLATLCAFLCEIQDIIPVQLLAVGESQSELTDCEAVRDQLSQGEELAQEIEGRFASVVCDGSGGLLMQQQHRVDLFHPFFKDVVEKKTIVEATHMYDNVAEACSTNESVHSPRGGSPSPVTTLLDSEDDVEPSSPYASLREDGTFSIHGGVKVPSTCELEASDTFSLITELRTFESKLNNKVPPPVRPKPAGHFDFIKVSLSTFMDPGSHRRSLPSAVTWAPGDGGYDPSDYAEPMDAVAKPRPSEEDTIYSIPDGITQGKIITVRNTNKAHSNGGGNGSDSEADSSSLERRRKLSSVGAKPRLYRDRSKRLGKFSSFRTSFSIGSDDELGGPPRKKAEDEAGEQGDNFGDRARERTPRGGTSSRAFAGPPR
;
A
#
# COMPACT_ATOMS: atom_id res chain seq x y z
N LEU A 1 64.55 -16.87 70.11
CA LEU A 1 64.84 -18.27 70.51
C LEU A 1 65.52 -18.99 69.35
N MET A 2 66.13 -20.16 69.59
CA MET A 2 66.93 -20.88 68.59
C MET A 2 66.10 -21.42 67.40
N MET A 3 66.71 -21.39 66.22
CA MET A 3 66.26 -22.14 65.04
C MET A 3 66.59 -23.63 65.21
N ALA A 4 65.58 -24.49 65.28
CA ALA A 4 65.77 -25.93 65.08
C ALA A 4 65.67 -26.25 63.58
N ARG A 5 66.68 -26.94 63.04
CA ARG A 5 66.68 -27.37 61.62
C ARG A 5 65.56 -28.39 61.42
N LYS A 6 64.55 -28.04 60.63
CA LYS A 6 63.58 -29.01 60.10
C LYS A 6 64.34 -29.94 59.15
N GLN A 7 64.34 -31.25 59.44
CA GLN A 7 64.71 -32.24 58.43
C GLN A 7 63.61 -32.28 57.36
N ASP A 8 63.98 -32.58 56.12
CA ASP A 8 63.00 -32.82 55.06
C ASP A 8 62.10 -34.00 55.44
N ALA A 9 60.83 -33.70 55.68
CA ALA A 9 59.82 -34.69 56.06
C ALA A 9 59.44 -35.52 54.84
N ARG A 10 60.25 -36.56 54.55
CA ARG A 10 60.03 -37.52 53.47
C ARG A 10 58.60 -38.06 53.53
N THR A 11 57.84 -37.88 52.44
CA THR A 11 56.44 -38.28 52.32
C THR A 11 56.22 -39.72 52.82
N PRO A 12 55.30 -39.96 53.77
CA PRO A 12 55.01 -41.30 54.26
C PRO A 12 54.56 -42.20 53.11
N THR A 13 55.08 -43.42 53.09
CA THR A 13 54.97 -44.35 51.97
C THR A 13 54.47 -45.70 52.48
N HIS A 14 53.36 -46.20 51.94
CA HIS A 14 52.67 -47.41 52.42
C HIS A 14 52.52 -48.43 51.29
N ASN A 15 52.81 -49.70 51.57
CA ASN A 15 52.71 -50.78 50.58
C ASN A 15 51.43 -51.58 50.83
N LEU A 16 50.41 -51.37 49.99
CA LEU A 16 49.04 -51.85 50.19
C LEU A 16 48.72 -53.01 49.24
N ILE A 17 48.33 -54.15 49.81
CA ILE A 17 48.14 -55.39 49.05
C ILE A 17 46.66 -55.76 48.97
N VAL A 18 46.13 -55.86 47.76
CA VAL A 18 44.78 -56.32 47.49
C VAL A 18 44.76 -57.83 47.32
N VAL A 19 43.94 -58.51 48.11
CA VAL A 19 43.78 -59.97 48.17
C VAL A 19 42.30 -60.33 48.17
N GLY A 20 41.95 -61.57 47.84
CA GLY A 20 40.55 -62.04 47.77
C GLY A 20 40.48 -63.46 47.24
N LEU A 21 39.33 -63.93 46.74
CA LEU A 21 39.27 -65.21 46.02
C LEU A 21 39.97 -65.09 44.65
N SER A 22 40.94 -65.97 44.41
CA SER A 22 41.70 -66.15 43.17
C SER A 22 42.05 -67.63 43.00
N GLY A 23 42.28 -68.08 41.77
CA GLY A 23 42.58 -69.47 41.42
C GLY A 23 42.26 -69.76 39.95
N THR A 24 42.00 -71.03 39.64
CA THR A 24 41.39 -71.48 38.37
C THR A 24 39.94 -71.02 38.25
N GLU A 25 39.35 -71.11 37.05
CA GLU A 25 37.90 -70.84 36.85
C GLU A 25 37.01 -71.74 37.72
N LYS A 26 37.45 -72.97 37.99
CA LYS A 26 36.77 -73.91 38.89
C LYS A 26 36.67 -73.41 40.34
N GLU A 27 37.59 -72.55 40.76
CA GLU A 27 37.67 -72.03 42.13
C GLU A 27 37.09 -70.62 42.26
N LYS A 28 37.33 -69.74 41.29
CA LYS A 28 36.84 -68.35 41.30
C LYS A 28 35.53 -68.13 40.52
N GLY A 29 35.09 -69.10 39.72
CA GLY A 29 34.06 -68.91 38.70
C GLY A 29 34.59 -68.16 37.48
N GLN A 30 33.68 -67.85 36.54
CA GLN A 30 34.00 -67.12 35.30
C GLN A 30 34.41 -65.65 35.53
N CYS A 31 34.07 -65.06 36.68
CA CYS A 31 34.36 -63.65 36.98
C CYS A 31 35.01 -63.50 38.36
N GLY A 32 36.22 -62.95 38.43
CA GLY A 32 36.95 -62.71 39.68
C GLY A 32 36.27 -61.69 40.60
N VAL A 33 36.73 -61.60 41.86
CA VAL A 33 36.14 -60.72 42.91
C VAL A 33 36.42 -59.22 42.73
N GLY A 34 36.64 -58.73 41.51
CA GLY A 34 36.83 -57.31 41.22
C GLY A 34 38.11 -56.67 41.75
N LYS A 35 39.09 -57.45 42.26
CA LYS A 35 40.38 -56.94 42.81
C LYS A 35 41.08 -56.02 41.82
N SER A 36 41.19 -56.44 40.57
CA SER A 36 41.86 -55.73 39.48
C SER A 36 41.18 -54.40 39.19
N CYS A 37 39.86 -54.39 39.01
CA CYS A 37 39.08 -53.16 38.79
C CYS A 37 39.18 -52.20 39.99
N LEU A 38 39.18 -52.71 41.23
CA LEU A 38 39.37 -51.91 42.44
C LEU A 38 40.75 -51.23 42.46
N CYS A 39 41.81 -51.97 42.06
CA CYS A 39 43.15 -51.40 41.91
C CYS A 39 43.22 -50.39 40.76
N ASN A 40 42.65 -50.71 39.59
CA ASN A 40 42.59 -49.81 38.44
C ASN A 40 41.93 -48.49 38.84
N ARG A 41 40.72 -48.52 39.41
CA ARG A 41 39.97 -47.31 39.75
C ARG A 41 40.66 -46.48 40.85
N PHE A 42 41.40 -47.11 41.76
CA PHE A 42 42.16 -46.37 42.75
C PHE A 42 43.41 -45.69 42.15
N VAL A 43 44.21 -46.41 41.36
CA VAL A 43 45.45 -45.86 40.76
C VAL A 43 45.14 -44.87 39.64
N ARG A 44 44.15 -45.19 38.80
CA ARG A 44 43.69 -44.41 37.65
C ARG A 44 42.17 -44.16 37.80
N PRO A 45 41.76 -43.12 38.55
CA PRO A 45 40.35 -42.87 38.86
C PRO A 45 39.53 -42.29 37.69
N SER A 46 40.19 -41.70 36.70
CA SER A 46 39.60 -41.21 35.44
C SER A 46 38.76 -42.29 34.73
N ALA A 47 37.64 -41.88 34.14
CA ALA A 47 36.74 -42.77 33.42
C ALA A 47 37.33 -43.35 32.12
N ASP A 48 38.19 -42.60 31.42
CA ASP A 48 38.84 -43.10 30.19
C ASP A 48 40.04 -44.04 30.50
N ASP A 49 40.57 -44.02 31.72
CA ASP A 49 41.72 -44.83 32.16
C ASP A 49 41.30 -46.09 32.97
N PHE A 50 40.00 -46.38 33.03
CA PHE A 50 39.41 -47.48 33.80
C PHE A 50 38.91 -48.60 32.90
N TYR A 51 39.48 -49.80 33.08
CA TYR A 51 39.12 -51.01 32.35
C TYR A 51 38.25 -51.92 33.24
N LEU A 52 37.24 -52.54 32.64
CA LEU A 52 36.42 -53.56 33.32
C LEU A 52 37.04 -54.94 33.19
N ASP A 53 37.60 -55.24 32.01
CA ASP A 53 38.10 -56.56 31.66
C ASP A 53 39.60 -56.67 31.96
N HIS A 54 39.92 -57.47 32.97
CA HIS A 54 41.29 -57.85 33.33
C HIS A 54 41.37 -59.38 33.36
N THR A 55 41.82 -60.00 32.25
CA THR A 55 41.97 -61.46 32.23
C THR A 55 43.07 -61.92 33.19
N SER A 56 42.85 -63.10 33.78
CA SER A 56 43.87 -63.85 34.52
C SER A 56 44.21 -65.18 33.82
N VAL A 57 43.72 -65.36 32.60
CA VAL A 57 44.12 -66.39 31.62
C VAL A 57 45.13 -65.71 30.70
N LEU A 58 46.36 -66.19 30.69
CA LEU A 58 47.50 -65.56 30.03
C LEU A 58 48.35 -66.61 29.30
N SER A 59 48.94 -66.26 28.16
CA SER A 59 49.90 -67.15 27.53
C SER A 59 51.18 -67.27 28.37
N THR A 60 51.97 -68.32 28.11
CA THR A 60 53.31 -68.47 28.69
C THR A 60 54.22 -67.27 28.35
N SER A 61 53.99 -66.57 27.23
CA SER A 61 54.74 -65.35 26.88
C SER A 61 54.38 -64.18 27.80
N ASP A 62 53.08 -63.90 27.96
CA ASP A 62 52.57 -62.77 28.76
C ASP A 62 52.90 -62.92 30.25
N PHE A 63 52.89 -64.17 30.74
CA PHE A 63 53.31 -64.50 32.10
C PHE A 63 54.81 -64.25 32.33
N GLY A 64 55.64 -64.47 31.31
CA GLY A 64 57.08 -64.19 31.33
C GLY A 64 57.45 -62.71 31.11
N GLY A 65 56.59 -61.94 30.44
CA GLY A 65 56.79 -60.51 30.13
C GLY A 65 56.95 -59.64 31.37
N ARG A 66 57.66 -58.51 31.26
CA ARG A 66 58.19 -57.74 32.42
C ARG A 66 57.13 -57.15 33.36
N VAL A 67 55.85 -57.10 32.97
CA VAL A 67 54.75 -56.68 33.85
C VAL A 67 54.35 -57.81 34.81
N VAL A 68 54.10 -59.02 34.28
CA VAL A 68 53.73 -60.19 35.10
C VAL A 68 54.98 -60.83 35.73
N ASN A 69 56.11 -60.81 35.03
CA ASN A 69 57.46 -61.10 35.51
C ASN A 69 57.61 -62.46 36.21
N ASN A 70 56.88 -63.48 35.74
CA ASN A 70 56.78 -64.82 36.34
C ASN A 70 56.16 -64.84 37.76
N ASP A 71 55.48 -63.77 38.17
CA ASP A 71 54.77 -63.66 39.44
C ASP A 71 53.27 -63.91 39.29
N HIS A 72 52.63 -64.37 40.37
CA HIS A 72 51.18 -64.28 40.52
C HIS A 72 50.73 -63.01 41.27
N PHE A 73 51.41 -61.89 41.02
CA PHE A 73 50.97 -60.58 41.50
C PHE A 73 51.23 -59.48 40.47
N LEU A 74 50.35 -58.48 40.44
CA LEU A 74 50.49 -57.28 39.61
C LEU A 74 50.93 -56.11 40.48
N PHE A 75 51.95 -55.37 40.04
CA PHE A 75 52.23 -54.05 40.57
C PHE A 75 51.35 -53.05 39.82
N TRP A 76 50.35 -52.49 40.49
CA TRP A 76 49.36 -51.60 39.87
C TRP A 76 49.85 -50.17 39.75
N GLY A 77 50.78 -49.76 40.61
CA GLY A 77 51.47 -48.48 40.52
C GLY A 77 51.73 -47.80 41.85
N GLU A 78 51.93 -46.49 41.76
CA GLU A 78 52.12 -45.55 42.85
C GLU A 78 51.03 -44.48 42.79
N VAL A 79 50.41 -44.18 43.92
CA VAL A 79 49.34 -43.19 44.04
C VAL A 79 49.72 -42.18 45.12
N MET A 80 49.53 -40.89 44.84
CA MET A 80 49.53 -39.84 45.86
C MET A 80 48.08 -39.50 46.21
N ARG A 81 47.77 -39.37 47.50
CA ARG A 81 46.48 -38.86 48.00
C ARG A 81 46.68 -37.98 49.23
N PRO A 82 45.88 -36.90 49.39
CA PRO A 82 45.74 -36.21 50.67
C PRO A 82 44.96 -37.09 51.66
N VAL A 83 45.39 -37.07 52.92
CA VAL A 83 44.67 -37.65 54.07
C VAL A 83 43.85 -36.53 54.75
N GLU A 84 42.79 -36.86 55.50
CA GLU A 84 41.87 -35.90 56.15
C GLU A 84 42.55 -34.85 57.06
N GLU A 85 43.80 -35.09 57.50
CA GLU A 85 44.62 -34.16 58.29
C GLU A 85 45.47 -33.19 57.43
N GLY A 86 45.30 -33.17 56.10
CA GLY A 86 45.94 -32.20 55.20
C GLY A 86 47.39 -32.51 54.80
N TRP A 87 47.91 -33.70 55.14
CA TRP A 87 49.18 -34.22 54.61
C TRP A 87 48.95 -35.26 53.52
N GLU A 88 49.82 -35.28 52.51
CA GLU A 88 49.79 -36.30 51.47
C GLU A 88 50.57 -37.56 51.90
N CYS A 89 50.11 -38.73 51.45
CA CYS A 89 50.87 -39.96 51.55
C CYS A 89 50.95 -40.68 50.19
N ARG A 90 52.02 -41.45 50.04
CA ARG A 90 52.35 -42.27 48.87
C ARG A 90 51.89 -43.71 49.11
N MET A 91 51.16 -44.29 48.17
CA MET A 91 50.65 -45.64 48.26
C MET A 91 51.14 -46.47 47.07
N HIS A 92 51.89 -47.53 47.34
CA HIS A 92 52.24 -48.54 46.34
C HIS A 92 51.22 -49.66 46.38
N VAL A 93 50.58 -49.95 45.24
CA VAL A 93 49.45 -50.89 45.17
C VAL A 93 49.87 -52.15 44.43
N VAL A 94 49.59 -53.30 45.03
CA VAL A 94 49.80 -54.62 44.44
C VAL A 94 48.56 -55.47 44.58
N GLU A 95 48.19 -56.19 43.53
CA GLU A 95 47.18 -57.25 43.58
C GLU A 95 47.86 -58.61 43.67
N GLN A 96 47.59 -59.38 44.72
CA GLN A 96 47.89 -60.82 44.73
C GLN A 96 46.77 -61.57 44.02
N THR A 97 47.11 -62.35 43.01
CA THR A 97 46.13 -63.11 42.21
C THR A 97 46.65 -64.52 41.90
N GLU A 98 46.05 -65.21 40.93
CA GLU A 98 46.59 -66.42 40.34
C GLU A 98 46.34 -66.39 38.84
N PHE A 99 47.43 -66.54 38.07
CA PHE A 99 47.40 -66.56 36.60
C PHE A 99 47.39 -68.00 36.14
N ILE A 100 46.50 -68.31 35.20
CA ILE A 100 46.41 -69.62 34.57
C ILE A 100 46.84 -69.54 33.10
N ASP A 101 47.43 -70.63 32.63
CA ASP A 101 47.89 -70.81 31.26
C ASP A 101 46.71 -71.00 30.30
N ASP A 102 46.77 -70.36 29.14
CA ASP A 102 45.70 -70.29 28.14
C ASP A 102 45.46 -71.60 27.37
N GLN A 103 46.44 -72.50 27.36
CA GLN A 103 46.35 -73.81 26.69
C GLN A 103 45.95 -74.93 27.65
N THR A 104 46.46 -74.90 28.89
CA THR A 104 46.27 -75.98 29.88
C THR A 104 45.25 -75.66 30.98
N PHE A 105 44.84 -74.38 31.11
CA PHE A 105 43.95 -73.87 32.16
C PHE A 105 44.42 -74.18 33.60
N GLN A 106 45.71 -74.50 33.77
CA GLN A 106 46.35 -74.71 35.08
C GLN A 106 47.10 -73.44 35.53
N PRO A 107 47.31 -73.23 36.84
CA PRO A 107 48.16 -72.15 37.33
C PRO A 107 49.57 -72.20 36.73
N HIS A 108 50.05 -71.07 36.23
CA HIS A 108 51.41 -70.91 35.70
C HIS A 108 52.47 -71.28 36.75
N ARG A 109 53.62 -71.80 36.31
CA ARG A 109 54.70 -72.21 37.22
C ARG A 109 55.55 -71.01 37.67
N SER A 110 55.00 -70.20 38.58
CA SER A 110 55.73 -69.10 39.21
C SER A 110 56.94 -69.55 40.03
N THR A 111 57.81 -68.60 40.36
CA THR A 111 58.96 -68.75 41.28
C THR A 111 58.57 -69.20 42.69
N ALA A 112 57.30 -69.07 43.07
CA ALA A 112 56.80 -69.30 44.42
C ALA A 112 55.72 -70.40 44.45
N LEU A 113 56.15 -71.66 44.56
CA LEU A 113 55.34 -72.90 44.62
C LEU A 113 54.41 -73.04 45.86
N GLN A 114 54.01 -71.93 46.50
CA GLN A 114 53.08 -71.94 47.62
C GLN A 114 51.62 -71.77 47.12
N PRO A 115 50.66 -72.52 47.68
CA PRO A 115 49.23 -72.30 47.44
C PRO A 115 48.83 -70.85 47.72
N TYR A 116 47.92 -70.30 46.90
CA TYR A 116 47.55 -68.89 46.91
C TYR A 116 47.28 -68.31 48.31
N ILE A 117 46.53 -69.02 49.18
CA ILE A 117 46.21 -68.55 50.55
C ILE A 117 47.46 -68.28 51.41
N LYS A 118 48.59 -68.95 51.16
CA LYS A 118 49.88 -68.63 51.80
C LYS A 118 50.62 -67.53 51.05
N ARG A 119 50.64 -67.59 49.71
CA ARG A 119 51.34 -66.64 48.83
C ARG A 119 50.81 -65.21 49.00
N ALA A 120 49.50 -65.04 49.01
CA ALA A 120 48.81 -63.77 49.20
C ALA A 120 49.03 -63.15 50.60
N ALA A 121 49.46 -63.95 51.58
CA ALA A 121 49.81 -63.48 52.92
C ALA A 121 51.33 -63.17 53.10
N SER A 122 52.13 -63.23 52.03
CA SER A 122 53.55 -62.87 52.11
C SER A 122 53.73 -61.39 52.43
N THR A 123 54.55 -61.07 53.43
CA THR A 123 54.89 -59.69 53.81
C THR A 123 56.12 -59.14 53.10
N LYS A 124 56.75 -59.93 52.22
CA LYS A 124 57.91 -59.55 51.41
C LYS A 124 57.65 -59.97 49.97
N LEU A 125 57.54 -58.99 49.07
CA LEU A 125 57.41 -59.22 47.63
C LEU A 125 58.71 -58.74 46.98
N ALA A 126 59.32 -59.58 46.14
CA ALA A 126 60.57 -59.28 45.47
C ALA A 126 60.49 -59.79 44.03
N SER A 127 60.64 -58.89 43.08
CA SER A 127 60.55 -59.13 41.64
C SER A 127 61.30 -58.00 40.94
N ALA A 128 62.53 -58.28 40.52
CA ALA A 128 63.42 -57.27 39.96
C ALA A 128 62.91 -56.80 38.59
N GLU A 129 63.09 -55.51 38.29
CA GLU A 129 62.71 -54.86 37.02
C GLU A 129 61.21 -54.91 36.65
N LYS A 130 60.35 -55.43 37.53
CA LYS A 130 58.90 -55.58 37.32
C LYS A 130 58.24 -54.25 36.97
N LEU A 131 57.44 -54.24 35.89
CA LEU A 131 56.73 -53.06 35.41
C LEU A 131 55.32 -52.90 36.02
N MET A 132 54.84 -51.65 36.00
CA MET A 132 53.49 -51.25 36.37
C MET A 132 52.47 -51.77 35.35
N TYR A 133 51.35 -52.33 35.84
CA TYR A 133 50.26 -52.86 35.03
C TYR A 133 49.20 -51.79 34.72
N PHE A 134 48.84 -51.67 33.44
CA PHE A 134 47.79 -50.82 32.91
C PHE A 134 46.49 -51.60 32.68
N CYS A 135 46.52 -52.46 31.66
CA CYS A 135 45.43 -53.30 31.16
C CYS A 135 46.03 -54.58 30.54
N THR A 136 45.18 -55.46 30.00
CA THR A 136 45.61 -56.68 29.29
C THR A 136 46.46 -56.39 28.06
N ASP A 137 46.14 -55.31 27.36
CA ASP A 137 46.66 -54.98 26.04
C ASP A 137 48.12 -54.47 26.09
N GLN A 138 48.64 -54.23 27.30
CA GLN A 138 50.05 -53.93 27.57
C GLN A 138 50.95 -55.17 27.46
N LEU A 139 50.42 -56.38 27.65
CA LEU A 139 51.22 -57.59 27.76
C LEU A 139 51.78 -57.98 26.38
N GLY A 140 53.11 -58.11 26.28
CA GLY A 140 53.81 -58.26 24.99
C GLY A 140 53.94 -56.96 24.17
N LEU A 141 53.34 -55.85 24.64
CA LEU A 141 53.42 -54.50 24.05
C LEU A 141 53.92 -53.48 25.09
N GLU A 142 54.79 -53.90 26.03
CA GLU A 142 55.23 -53.06 27.16
C GLU A 142 55.99 -51.78 26.75
N GLN A 143 56.35 -51.64 25.48
CA GLN A 143 57.02 -50.47 24.92
C GLN A 143 56.05 -49.32 24.59
N ASP A 144 54.77 -49.61 24.35
CA ASP A 144 53.75 -48.61 24.00
C ASP A 144 53.11 -47.94 25.24
N PHE A 145 53.51 -48.38 26.44
CA PHE A 145 52.98 -47.92 27.75
C PHE A 145 54.09 -47.35 28.65
N GLU A 146 53.71 -46.64 29.72
CA GLU A 146 54.67 -46.08 30.69
C GLU A 146 55.42 -47.20 31.44
N GLN A 147 56.73 -47.36 31.17
CA GLN A 147 57.58 -48.37 31.81
C GLN A 147 58.00 -48.00 33.26
N LYS A 148 57.04 -47.65 34.11
CA LYS A 148 57.27 -47.38 35.54
C LYS A 148 57.57 -48.69 36.27
N GLN A 149 58.77 -48.80 36.86
CA GLN A 149 59.20 -49.99 37.59
C GLN A 149 58.70 -50.01 39.04
N MET A 150 58.55 -51.22 39.59
CA MET A 150 58.28 -51.45 41.01
C MET A 150 59.47 -50.96 41.88
N PRO A 151 59.24 -50.12 42.91
CA PRO A 151 60.31 -49.56 43.74
C PRO A 151 61.30 -50.62 44.27
N GLU A 152 62.60 -50.34 44.11
CA GLU A 152 63.72 -51.16 44.59
C GLU A 152 63.67 -52.65 44.15
N GLY A 153 62.84 -53.00 43.15
CA GLY A 153 62.51 -54.38 42.80
C GLY A 153 61.84 -55.17 43.94
N LYS A 154 61.38 -54.51 45.01
CA LYS A 154 61.01 -55.17 46.27
C LYS A 154 60.16 -54.30 47.18
N LEU A 155 59.02 -54.81 47.64
CA LEU A 155 58.11 -54.14 48.56
C LEU A 155 57.96 -54.92 49.88
N LEU A 156 57.83 -54.18 50.98
CA LEU A 156 57.54 -54.71 52.32
C LEU A 156 56.09 -54.36 52.69
N VAL A 157 55.23 -55.35 52.82
CA VAL A 157 53.77 -55.14 52.95
C VAL A 157 53.41 -54.42 54.24
N ASP A 158 52.57 -53.39 54.16
CA ASP A 158 52.10 -52.60 55.31
C ASP A 158 50.66 -52.85 55.71
N GLY A 159 49.80 -53.25 54.78
CA GLY A 159 48.43 -53.66 55.09
C GLY A 159 47.76 -54.42 53.95
N PHE A 160 46.61 -55.02 54.23
CA PHE A 160 45.85 -55.83 53.28
C PHE A 160 44.41 -55.33 53.09
N LEU A 161 43.96 -55.26 51.83
CA LEU A 161 42.56 -55.10 51.44
C LEU A 161 42.01 -56.48 51.06
N LEU A 162 41.07 -57.01 51.85
CA LEU A 162 40.47 -58.34 51.67
C LEU A 162 39.14 -58.22 50.93
N CYS A 163 39.18 -58.40 49.61
CA CYS A 163 38.03 -58.28 48.72
C CYS A 163 37.07 -59.48 48.84
N VAL A 164 35.79 -59.18 48.99
CA VAL A 164 34.66 -60.11 48.90
C VAL A 164 33.71 -59.59 47.84
N ASP A 165 33.36 -60.41 46.86
CA ASP A 165 32.32 -60.10 45.87
C ASP A 165 30.96 -60.30 46.52
N VAL A 166 30.06 -59.33 46.42
CA VAL A 166 28.68 -59.43 46.94
C VAL A 166 27.63 -59.35 45.83
N SER A 167 28.04 -59.41 44.56
CA SER A 167 27.14 -59.25 43.39
C SER A 167 26.27 -60.47 43.09
N ARG A 168 25.17 -60.23 42.36
CA ARG A 168 24.30 -61.29 41.82
C ARG A 168 24.97 -62.15 40.75
N GLY A 169 25.86 -61.57 39.94
CA GLY A 169 26.46 -62.21 38.77
C GLY A 169 27.69 -63.09 39.02
N MET A 170 27.99 -63.47 40.28
CA MET A 170 29.29 -64.07 40.61
C MET A 170 29.50 -65.53 40.16
N ASN A 171 28.46 -66.22 39.68
CA ASN A 171 28.48 -67.61 39.16
C ASN A 171 29.21 -68.64 40.06
N ARG A 172 29.19 -68.43 41.38
CA ARG A 172 29.75 -69.32 42.41
C ARG A 172 28.93 -69.26 43.69
N ASN A 173 29.09 -70.25 44.57
CA ASN A 173 28.45 -70.21 45.89
C ASN A 173 29.12 -69.16 46.81
N PHE A 174 28.34 -68.22 47.31
CA PHE A 174 28.80 -67.18 48.24
C PHE A 174 29.34 -67.78 49.56
N ASP A 175 28.72 -68.84 50.08
CA ASP A 175 29.15 -69.46 51.34
C ASP A 175 30.56 -70.08 51.20
N ASP A 176 30.92 -70.60 50.02
CA ASP A 176 32.24 -71.17 49.75
C ASP A 176 33.30 -70.09 49.54
N GLN A 177 32.93 -68.97 48.90
CA GLN A 177 33.75 -67.76 48.91
C GLN A 177 34.00 -67.27 50.34
N LEU A 178 32.99 -67.25 51.22
CA LEU A 178 33.14 -66.78 52.60
C LEU A 178 34.02 -67.74 53.46
N LYS A 179 33.91 -69.07 53.24
CA LYS A 179 34.84 -70.06 53.82
C LYS A 179 36.29 -69.81 53.38
N PHE A 180 36.52 -69.53 52.10
CA PHE A 180 37.84 -69.19 51.56
C PHE A 180 38.38 -67.89 52.17
N VAL A 181 37.55 -66.83 52.22
CA VAL A 181 37.87 -65.52 52.82
C VAL A 181 38.22 -65.66 54.30
N ASN A 182 37.51 -66.50 55.07
CA ASN A 182 37.86 -66.84 56.44
C ASN A 182 39.25 -67.50 56.54
N ASN A 183 39.54 -68.48 55.66
CA ASN A 183 40.84 -69.17 55.65
C ASN A 183 41.99 -68.23 55.27
N LEU A 184 41.78 -67.33 54.31
CA LEU A 184 42.74 -66.29 53.93
C LEU A 184 42.97 -65.28 55.07
N HIS A 185 41.91 -64.71 55.64
CA HIS A 185 41.97 -63.84 56.83
C HIS A 185 42.78 -64.47 57.97
N ASN A 186 42.59 -65.77 58.22
CA ASN A 186 43.29 -66.49 59.29
C ASN A 186 44.79 -66.71 59.00
N GLN A 187 45.27 -66.52 57.76
CA GLN A 187 46.71 -66.35 57.47
C GLN A 187 47.14 -64.89 57.58
N LEU A 188 46.37 -63.94 57.03
CA LEU A 188 46.68 -62.50 57.11
C LEU A 188 46.87 -62.05 58.56
N ALA A 189 46.01 -62.49 59.49
CA ALA A 189 46.11 -62.18 60.91
C ALA A 189 47.44 -62.59 61.56
N LYS A 190 48.12 -63.62 61.04
CA LYS A 190 49.44 -64.08 61.54
C LYS A 190 50.56 -63.10 61.19
N THR A 191 50.39 -62.30 60.14
CA THR A 191 51.35 -61.26 59.73
C THR A 191 51.43 -60.09 60.71
N LYS A 192 50.37 -59.91 61.54
CA LYS A 192 50.14 -58.75 62.42
C LYS A 192 50.02 -57.39 61.70
N LYS A 193 49.88 -57.38 60.37
CA LYS A 193 49.58 -56.18 59.58
C LYS A 193 48.06 -55.92 59.57
N PRO A 194 47.59 -54.66 59.46
CA PRO A 194 46.17 -54.35 59.40
C PRO A 194 45.47 -54.97 58.19
N VAL A 195 44.17 -55.24 58.34
CA VAL A 195 43.29 -55.76 57.29
C VAL A 195 42.00 -54.96 57.28
N VAL A 196 41.52 -54.59 56.09
CA VAL A 196 40.18 -54.03 55.85
C VAL A 196 39.43 -55.00 54.94
N LEU A 197 38.18 -55.32 55.28
CA LEU A 197 37.28 -56.09 54.44
C LEU A 197 36.65 -55.14 53.41
N VAL A 198 36.79 -55.44 52.12
CA VAL A 198 36.24 -54.64 51.04
C VAL A 198 35.13 -55.43 50.37
N LEU A 199 33.89 -54.98 50.48
CA LEU A 199 32.79 -55.55 49.72
C LEU A 199 32.81 -54.90 48.35
N THR A 200 32.82 -55.72 47.30
CA THR A 200 33.06 -55.31 45.91
C THR A 200 31.87 -55.64 45.03
N LYS A 201 31.71 -54.86 43.95
CA LYS A 201 30.55 -54.91 43.03
C LYS A 201 29.22 -54.64 43.74
N CYS A 202 29.21 -53.71 44.71
CA CYS A 202 27.99 -53.31 45.43
C CYS A 202 26.92 -52.69 44.52
N ASP A 203 27.27 -52.28 43.29
CA ASP A 203 26.32 -51.87 42.23
C ASP A 203 25.36 -52.99 41.79
N GLU A 204 25.77 -54.25 41.89
CA GLU A 204 24.92 -55.42 41.64
C GLU A 204 24.69 -56.25 42.92
N GLY A 205 24.81 -55.59 44.08
CA GLY A 205 24.86 -56.23 45.39
C GLY A 205 23.62 -57.05 45.77
N VAL A 206 23.87 -58.15 46.49
CA VAL A 206 22.85 -58.93 47.20
C VAL A 206 22.87 -58.52 48.67
N GLU A 207 21.75 -58.01 49.15
CA GLU A 207 21.60 -57.52 50.53
C GLU A 207 21.94 -58.61 51.57
N ARG A 208 21.60 -59.88 51.31
CA ARG A 208 22.03 -61.02 52.14
C ARG A 208 23.56 -61.15 52.18
N TYR A 209 24.25 -61.14 51.03
CA TYR A 209 25.71 -61.32 50.98
C TYR A 209 26.45 -60.15 51.66
N ILE A 210 25.89 -58.94 51.59
CA ILE A 210 26.36 -57.77 52.34
C ILE A 210 26.19 -58.00 53.85
N LYS A 211 25.00 -58.39 54.32
CA LYS A 211 24.74 -58.70 55.74
C LYS A 211 25.62 -59.84 56.26
N ASP A 212 25.70 -60.96 55.55
CA ASP A 212 26.53 -62.11 55.90
C ASP A 212 28.02 -61.73 55.98
N SER A 213 28.50 -60.80 55.14
CA SER A 213 29.87 -60.25 55.21
C SER A 213 30.11 -59.34 56.42
N HIS A 214 29.16 -58.47 56.76
CA HIS A 214 29.23 -57.65 57.98
C HIS A 214 29.18 -58.53 59.24
N THR A 215 28.32 -59.55 59.28
CA THR A 215 28.30 -60.55 60.36
C THR A 215 29.62 -61.29 60.47
N PHE A 216 30.23 -61.72 59.35
CA PHE A 216 31.58 -62.29 59.35
C PHE A 216 32.61 -61.32 59.95
N ALA A 217 32.60 -60.04 59.56
CA ALA A 217 33.54 -59.04 60.08
C ALA A 217 33.41 -58.82 61.60
N LEU A 218 32.18 -58.79 62.11
CA LEU A 218 31.91 -58.67 63.56
C LEU A 218 32.46 -59.86 64.38
N THR A 219 32.70 -61.03 63.77
CA THR A 219 33.41 -62.14 64.45
C THR A 219 34.93 -61.93 64.56
N LYS A 220 35.49 -60.90 63.92
CA LYS A 220 36.94 -60.65 63.85
C LYS A 220 37.32 -59.40 64.64
N LYS A 221 38.47 -59.44 65.32
CA LYS A 221 38.95 -58.30 66.11
C LYS A 221 39.38 -57.14 65.21
N ASN A 222 38.65 -56.03 65.29
CA ASN A 222 38.92 -54.74 64.65
C ASN A 222 38.88 -54.72 63.11
N LEU A 223 38.29 -55.72 62.45
CA LEU A 223 38.16 -55.75 61.00
C LEU A 223 37.09 -54.74 60.54
N GLN A 224 37.52 -53.65 59.89
CA GLN A 224 36.61 -52.68 59.27
C GLN A 224 36.03 -53.22 57.97
N VAL A 225 34.84 -52.75 57.58
CA VAL A 225 34.15 -53.13 56.33
C VAL A 225 33.87 -51.88 55.50
N VAL A 226 34.28 -51.86 54.24
CA VAL A 226 33.97 -50.77 53.29
C VAL A 226 33.24 -51.36 52.08
N GLU A 227 32.08 -50.80 51.75
CA GLU A 227 31.24 -51.21 50.63
C GLU A 227 31.59 -50.39 49.38
N THR A 228 31.95 -51.03 48.27
CA THR A 228 32.56 -50.36 47.10
C THR A 228 31.99 -50.81 45.76
N SER A 229 32.07 -49.91 44.78
CA SER A 229 31.96 -50.26 43.36
C SER A 229 33.06 -49.54 42.57
N ALA A 230 33.96 -50.31 41.95
CA ALA A 230 34.95 -49.77 41.04
C ALA A 230 34.32 -49.26 39.72
N ARG A 231 33.25 -49.92 39.27
CA ARG A 231 32.47 -49.57 38.08
C ARG A 231 31.82 -48.19 38.22
N SER A 232 31.11 -47.98 39.33
CA SER A 232 30.41 -46.72 39.63
C SER A 232 31.27 -45.69 40.38
N ASN A 233 32.56 -45.99 40.60
CA ASN A 233 33.52 -45.22 41.41
C ASN A 233 32.99 -44.81 42.81
N VAL A 234 32.39 -45.75 43.54
CA VAL A 234 31.86 -45.51 44.89
C VAL A 234 32.80 -46.11 45.94
N ASN A 235 33.19 -45.28 46.92
CA ASN A 235 33.99 -45.65 48.10
C ASN A 235 35.38 -46.27 47.81
N VAL A 236 35.90 -46.16 46.57
CA VAL A 236 37.18 -46.76 46.19
C VAL A 236 38.34 -46.14 46.98
N ASP A 237 38.54 -44.82 46.93
CA ASP A 237 39.56 -44.13 47.74
C ASP A 237 39.36 -44.39 49.25
N LEU A 238 38.11 -44.40 49.73
CA LEU A 238 37.77 -44.65 51.13
C LEU A 238 38.29 -46.00 51.63
N ALA A 239 38.28 -47.05 50.80
CA ALA A 239 38.78 -48.37 51.19
C ALA A 239 40.30 -48.35 51.44
N PHE A 240 41.07 -47.71 50.57
CA PHE A 240 42.53 -47.58 50.71
C PHE A 240 42.91 -46.62 51.85
N LEU A 241 42.23 -45.47 51.97
CA LEU A 241 42.45 -44.50 53.05
C LEU A 241 42.11 -45.09 54.44
N THR A 242 41.03 -45.86 54.55
CA THR A 242 40.69 -46.62 55.78
C THR A 242 41.84 -47.54 56.20
N LEU A 243 42.51 -48.21 55.25
CA LEU A 243 43.65 -49.07 55.55
C LEU A 243 44.88 -48.26 56.00
N VAL A 244 45.18 -47.13 55.37
CA VAL A 244 46.29 -46.25 55.77
C VAL A 244 46.10 -45.71 57.19
N GLN A 245 44.91 -45.22 57.54
CA GLN A 245 44.59 -44.77 58.91
C GLN A 245 44.83 -45.89 59.96
N LEU A 246 44.57 -47.15 59.63
CA LEU A 246 44.85 -48.31 60.49
C LEU A 246 46.33 -48.71 60.54
N ILE A 247 47.14 -48.38 59.52
CA ILE A 247 48.60 -48.59 59.51
C ILE A 247 49.28 -47.59 60.44
N ASP A 248 48.96 -46.31 60.29
CA ASP A 248 49.57 -45.22 61.07
C ASP A 248 49.03 -45.14 62.50
N LYS A 249 47.87 -45.77 62.76
CA LYS A 249 47.16 -45.74 64.06
C LYS A 249 46.81 -44.31 64.47
N SER A 250 46.35 -43.51 63.50
CA SER A 250 45.93 -42.13 63.72
C SER A 250 44.81 -42.07 64.77
N ARG A 251 44.66 -40.92 65.44
CA ARG A 251 43.74 -40.78 66.60
C ARG A 251 42.29 -40.50 66.17
N GLY A 252 41.79 -41.28 65.21
CA GLY A 252 40.42 -41.24 64.72
C GLY A 252 39.89 -42.65 64.43
N LYS A 253 38.55 -42.78 64.38
CA LYS A 253 37.92 -43.93 63.70
C LYS A 253 37.70 -43.53 62.24
N PRO A 254 38.02 -44.39 61.24
CA PRO A 254 37.73 -44.10 59.85
C PRO A 254 36.24 -43.79 59.64
N LYS A 255 35.94 -42.69 58.93
CA LYS A 255 34.57 -42.26 58.64
C LYS A 255 33.99 -43.06 57.45
N ILE A 256 33.57 -44.28 57.73
CA ILE A 256 32.99 -45.17 56.72
C ILE A 256 31.57 -44.70 56.35
N ILE A 257 31.34 -44.43 55.07
CA ILE A 257 30.05 -43.98 54.51
C ILE A 257 29.33 -45.20 53.88
N PRO A 258 28.04 -45.48 54.20
CA PRO A 258 27.29 -46.57 53.59
C PRO A 258 27.17 -46.44 52.07
N TYR A 259 27.14 -47.56 51.34
CA TYR A 259 27.17 -47.56 49.86
C TYR A 259 26.12 -46.66 49.22
N TYR A 260 24.87 -46.69 49.71
CA TYR A 260 23.77 -45.91 49.14
C TYR A 260 23.96 -44.39 49.28
N GLU A 261 24.54 -43.93 50.40
CA GLU A 261 24.82 -42.50 50.60
C GLU A 261 25.96 -42.04 49.70
N ALA A 262 27.05 -42.82 49.62
CA ALA A 262 28.18 -42.53 48.75
C ALA A 262 27.79 -42.58 47.25
N LEU A 263 26.95 -43.55 46.85
CA LEU A 263 26.38 -43.62 45.50
C LEU A 263 25.52 -42.39 45.17
N LYS A 264 24.72 -41.90 46.14
CA LYS A 264 23.93 -40.67 45.96
C LYS A 264 24.83 -39.45 45.78
N GLN A 265 25.90 -39.32 46.58
CA GLN A 265 26.87 -38.22 46.44
C GLN A 265 27.57 -38.27 45.07
N GLN A 266 28.07 -39.45 44.66
CA GLN A 266 28.70 -39.66 43.36
C GLN A 266 27.74 -39.34 42.18
N SER A 267 26.48 -39.78 42.27
CA SER A 267 25.46 -39.51 41.26
C SER A 267 25.13 -38.02 41.15
N GLN A 268 25.06 -37.30 42.27
CA GLN A 268 24.84 -35.85 42.29
C GLN A 268 26.03 -35.10 41.67
N GLN A 269 27.27 -35.54 41.93
CA GLN A 269 28.46 -34.95 41.31
C GLN A 269 28.45 -35.14 39.79
N ILE A 270 28.16 -36.35 39.31
CA ILE A 270 28.05 -36.66 37.88
C ILE A 270 26.96 -35.81 37.21
N ALA A 271 25.77 -35.68 37.81
CA ALA A 271 24.70 -34.83 37.30
C ALA A 271 25.13 -33.35 37.21
N THR A 272 25.66 -32.81 38.31
CA THR A 272 26.10 -31.40 38.38
C THR A 272 27.22 -31.09 37.37
N SER A 273 28.13 -32.04 37.15
CA SER A 273 29.20 -31.92 36.16
C SER A 273 28.67 -32.02 34.72
N LYS A 274 27.71 -32.92 34.46
CA LYS A 274 27.01 -33.02 33.18
C LYS A 274 26.32 -31.70 32.80
N ASP A 275 25.58 -31.11 33.74
CA ASP A 275 24.83 -29.87 33.48
C ASP A 275 25.77 -28.69 33.14
N ARG A 276 26.92 -28.59 33.85
CA ARG A 276 27.99 -27.63 33.54
C ARG A 276 28.59 -27.86 32.16
N TYR A 277 28.81 -29.12 31.77
CA TYR A 277 29.35 -29.47 30.46
C TYR A 277 28.35 -29.20 29.33
N GLU A 278 27.07 -29.52 29.49
CA GLU A 278 26.03 -29.20 28.51
C GLU A 278 25.82 -27.69 28.35
N TRP A 279 25.97 -26.92 29.43
CA TRP A 279 26.06 -25.45 29.37
C TRP A 279 27.30 -24.97 28.60
N LEU A 280 28.48 -25.56 28.85
CA LEU A 280 29.72 -25.22 28.15
C LEU A 280 29.60 -25.48 26.64
N VAL A 281 29.09 -26.65 26.27
CA VAL A 281 28.77 -27.02 24.87
C VAL A 281 27.78 -26.03 24.27
N SER A 282 26.70 -25.70 24.99
CA SER A 282 25.70 -24.72 24.55
C SER A 282 26.23 -23.30 24.41
N ARG A 283 27.30 -22.94 25.15
CA ARG A 283 28.00 -21.65 25.04
C ARG A 283 28.93 -21.61 23.83
N ILE A 284 29.69 -22.68 23.59
CA ILE A 284 30.76 -22.73 22.57
C ILE A 284 30.24 -23.12 21.18
N VAL A 285 29.28 -24.05 21.11
CA VAL A 285 28.79 -24.66 19.88
C VAL A 285 27.48 -23.99 19.47
N LYS A 286 27.56 -23.12 18.45
CA LYS A 286 26.42 -22.35 17.93
C LYS A 286 25.96 -22.78 16.53
N ASN A 287 26.81 -23.46 15.77
CA ASN A 287 26.49 -23.98 14.44
C ASN A 287 26.48 -25.52 14.49
N HIS A 288 25.59 -26.15 13.71
CA HIS A 288 25.48 -27.59 13.59
C HIS A 288 26.58 -28.23 12.73
N ASN A 289 27.31 -27.42 11.94
CA ASN A 289 28.48 -27.87 11.17
C ASN A 289 29.81 -27.84 11.97
N GLU A 290 29.76 -27.60 13.28
CA GLU A 290 30.91 -27.74 14.19
C GLU A 290 31.26 -29.23 14.43
N ASN A 291 32.56 -29.57 14.48
CA ASN A 291 33.03 -30.96 14.60
C ASN A 291 33.73 -31.26 15.93
N TRP A 292 33.69 -32.53 16.35
CA TRP A 292 34.23 -32.95 17.66
C TRP A 292 35.74 -32.66 17.85
N PRO A 293 36.65 -32.97 16.90
CA PRO A 293 38.08 -32.70 17.10
C PRO A 293 38.44 -31.21 17.29
N ASN A 294 37.71 -30.30 16.62
CA ASN A 294 37.91 -28.86 16.79
C ASN A 294 37.31 -28.36 18.12
N ILE A 295 36.12 -28.85 18.48
CA ILE A 295 35.41 -28.41 19.69
C ILE A 295 36.04 -28.98 20.98
N SER A 296 36.40 -30.26 21.02
CA SER A 296 37.11 -30.85 22.18
C SER A 296 38.42 -30.12 22.47
N ARG A 297 39.23 -29.80 21.44
CA ARG A 297 40.45 -29.00 21.59
C ARG A 297 40.18 -27.59 22.15
N ARG A 298 39.07 -26.94 21.75
CA ARG A 298 38.62 -25.64 22.30
C ARG A 298 38.13 -25.74 23.75
N MET A 299 37.60 -26.89 24.17
CA MET A 299 37.14 -27.15 25.54
C MET A 299 38.23 -27.73 26.45
N GLN A 300 39.38 -28.16 25.92
CA GLN A 300 40.43 -28.87 26.66
C GLN A 300 40.95 -28.12 27.90
N SER A 301 40.90 -26.79 27.89
CA SER A 301 41.30 -25.92 29.01
C SER A 301 40.15 -25.51 29.95
N SER A 302 38.92 -25.96 29.69
CA SER A 302 37.74 -25.62 30.48
C SER A 302 37.51 -26.64 31.61
N PRO A 303 37.41 -26.21 32.88
CA PRO A 303 37.27 -27.13 34.00
C PRO A 303 35.97 -27.95 33.93
N GLU A 304 34.90 -27.42 33.34
CA GLU A 304 33.63 -28.12 33.17
C GLU A 304 33.74 -29.33 32.24
N TYR A 305 34.61 -29.25 31.22
CA TYR A 305 34.92 -30.37 30.33
C TYR A 305 35.85 -31.38 31.01
N GLN A 306 36.89 -30.90 31.70
CA GLN A 306 37.83 -31.76 32.42
C GLN A 306 37.15 -32.57 33.53
N GLU A 307 36.28 -31.93 34.33
CA GLU A 307 35.50 -32.60 35.40
C GLU A 307 34.58 -33.67 34.82
N TYR A 308 33.86 -33.37 33.73
CA TYR A 308 32.92 -34.34 33.14
C TYR A 308 33.63 -35.51 32.44
N VAL A 309 34.73 -35.25 31.72
CA VAL A 309 35.54 -36.32 31.12
C VAL A 309 36.18 -37.21 32.18
N PHE A 310 36.70 -36.63 33.27
CA PHE A 310 37.26 -37.41 34.38
C PHE A 310 36.23 -38.35 35.03
N LEU A 311 34.98 -37.88 35.20
CA LEU A 311 33.92 -38.66 35.84
C LEU A 311 33.22 -39.67 34.92
N GLU A 312 33.01 -39.33 33.64
CA GLU A 312 32.09 -40.04 32.74
C GLU A 312 32.71 -40.44 31.37
N GLY A 313 33.89 -39.90 31.02
CA GLY A 313 34.70 -40.30 29.88
C GLY A 313 34.43 -39.53 28.59
N THR A 314 35.48 -39.43 27.75
CA THR A 314 35.50 -38.69 26.48
C THR A 314 34.39 -39.15 25.52
N GLN A 315 34.04 -40.44 25.52
CA GLN A 315 32.96 -40.95 24.65
C GLN A 315 31.57 -40.47 25.08
N LYS A 316 31.30 -40.33 26.38
CA LYS A 316 30.02 -39.75 26.85
C LYS A 316 29.98 -38.24 26.59
N ALA A 317 31.09 -37.54 26.82
CA ALA A 317 31.23 -36.12 26.46
C ALA A 317 30.98 -35.88 24.96
N LYS A 318 31.55 -36.72 24.08
CA LYS A 318 31.30 -36.71 22.63
C LYS A 318 29.84 -36.98 22.28
N LYS A 319 29.18 -37.92 22.96
CA LYS A 319 27.76 -38.23 22.73
C LYS A 319 26.85 -37.03 23.00
N LEU A 320 27.01 -36.35 24.13
CA LEU A 320 26.21 -35.16 24.46
C LEU A 320 26.47 -34.01 23.47
N PHE A 321 27.73 -33.81 23.05
CA PHE A 321 28.06 -32.86 21.98
C PHE A 321 27.33 -33.19 20.66
N LEU A 322 27.34 -34.45 20.22
CA LEU A 322 26.64 -34.86 19.00
C LEU A 322 25.11 -34.72 19.11
N GLN A 323 24.54 -34.93 20.30
CA GLN A 323 23.12 -34.67 20.55
C GLN A 323 22.77 -33.17 20.47
N HIS A 324 23.62 -32.29 21.02
CA HIS A 324 23.47 -30.84 20.88
C HIS A 324 23.62 -30.36 19.44
N VAL A 325 24.60 -30.87 18.70
CA VAL A 325 24.78 -30.60 17.27
C VAL A 325 23.56 -31.06 16.46
N HIS A 326 23.02 -32.25 16.74
CA HIS A 326 21.80 -32.73 16.09
C HIS A 326 20.60 -31.82 16.38
N ARG A 327 20.39 -31.38 17.63
CA ARG A 327 19.36 -30.41 18.01
C ARG A 327 19.51 -29.09 17.23
N LEU A 328 20.73 -28.56 17.10
CA LEU A 328 21.00 -27.36 16.30
C LEU A 328 20.67 -27.55 14.81
N LYS A 329 20.90 -28.75 14.24
CA LYS A 329 20.49 -29.04 12.85
C LYS A 329 18.97 -29.02 12.72
N GLN A 330 18.23 -29.64 13.63
CA GLN A 330 16.75 -29.63 13.60
C GLN A 330 16.18 -28.22 13.75
N GLU A 331 16.73 -27.40 14.65
CA GLU A 331 16.35 -25.98 14.80
C GLU A 331 16.71 -25.10 13.59
N HIS A 332 17.70 -25.52 12.79
CA HIS A 332 18.03 -24.85 11.54
C HIS A 332 17.10 -25.26 10.39
N ILE A 333 16.80 -26.56 10.28
CA ILE A 333 15.78 -27.07 9.34
C ILE A 333 14.43 -26.40 9.60
N GLU A 334 13.92 -26.41 10.83
CA GLU A 334 12.62 -25.81 11.14
C GLU A 334 12.58 -24.29 10.84
N ARG A 335 13.69 -23.58 11.05
CA ARG A 335 13.81 -22.16 10.69
C ARG A 335 13.73 -21.93 9.18
N ARG A 336 14.42 -22.74 8.37
CA ARG A 336 14.34 -22.69 6.90
C ARG A 336 12.94 -23.10 6.42
N ARG A 337 12.36 -24.18 6.99
CA ARG A 337 10.99 -24.66 6.70
C ARG A 337 9.96 -23.54 6.89
N LYS A 338 10.00 -22.87 8.05
CA LYS A 338 9.11 -21.74 8.37
C LYS A 338 9.32 -20.53 7.44
N MET A 339 10.55 -20.26 7.02
CA MET A 339 10.87 -19.19 6.06
C MET A 339 10.21 -19.48 4.70
N TYR A 340 10.43 -20.67 4.13
CA TYR A 340 9.83 -21.06 2.84
C TYR A 340 8.29 -21.05 2.87
N LEU A 341 7.68 -21.54 3.95
CA LEU A 341 6.23 -21.50 4.14
C LEU A 341 5.67 -20.07 4.29
N GLY A 342 6.50 -19.11 4.74
CA GLY A 342 6.17 -17.68 4.73
C GLY A 342 6.29 -17.02 3.35
N THR A 343 7.16 -17.55 2.48
CA THR A 343 7.28 -17.14 1.07
C THR A 343 6.20 -17.76 0.19
N LEU A 344 5.73 -18.96 0.52
CA LEU A 344 4.75 -19.72 -0.29
C LEU A 344 3.48 -18.92 -0.70
N PRO A 345 2.80 -18.15 0.18
CA PRO A 345 1.66 -17.33 -0.24
C PRO A 345 1.99 -16.34 -1.37
N GLN A 346 3.21 -15.82 -1.39
CA GLN A 346 3.68 -14.86 -2.40
C GLN A 346 3.91 -15.57 -3.75
N ALA A 347 4.50 -16.77 -3.72
CA ALA A 347 4.65 -17.63 -4.89
C ALA A 347 3.29 -18.04 -5.48
N LEU A 348 2.32 -18.43 -4.64
CA LEU A 348 0.96 -18.76 -5.09
C LEU A 348 0.25 -17.54 -5.69
N ASN A 349 0.32 -16.37 -5.04
CA ASN A 349 -0.22 -15.11 -5.57
C ASN A 349 0.37 -14.73 -6.94
N PHE A 350 1.65 -15.03 -7.19
CA PHE A 350 2.31 -14.70 -8.46
C PHE A 350 2.02 -15.73 -9.57
N LEU A 351 2.05 -17.02 -9.24
CA LEU A 351 1.98 -18.10 -10.23
C LEU A 351 0.55 -18.54 -10.55
N ILE A 352 -0.38 -18.46 -9.59
CA ILE A 352 -1.80 -18.82 -9.71
C ILE A 352 -2.72 -17.77 -9.05
N PRO A 353 -2.75 -16.52 -9.57
CA PRO A 353 -3.65 -15.48 -9.07
C PRO A 353 -5.12 -15.75 -9.39
N GLU A 354 -5.42 -16.45 -10.49
CA GLU A 354 -6.79 -16.63 -10.98
C GLU A 354 -7.48 -17.87 -10.39
N LEU A 355 -8.66 -17.66 -9.78
CA LEU A 355 -9.46 -18.74 -9.20
C LEU A 355 -9.85 -19.80 -10.23
N GLU A 356 -10.11 -19.40 -11.47
CA GLU A 356 -10.67 -20.28 -12.51
C GLU A 356 -9.71 -21.38 -12.97
N GLU A 357 -8.40 -21.20 -12.78
CA GLU A 357 -7.39 -22.23 -13.03
C GLU A 357 -7.41 -23.37 -11.99
N ILE A 358 -7.84 -23.09 -10.75
CA ILE A 358 -7.56 -23.94 -9.57
C ILE A 358 -8.80 -24.40 -8.79
N ASP A 359 -9.95 -23.73 -8.90
CA ASP A 359 -11.15 -23.96 -8.08
C ASP A 359 -11.66 -25.42 -8.08
N ARG A 360 -11.37 -26.16 -9.15
CA ARG A 360 -11.79 -27.56 -9.37
C ARG A 360 -10.64 -28.58 -9.33
N LEU A 361 -9.43 -28.14 -8.95
CA LEU A 361 -8.24 -28.99 -8.89
C LEU A 361 -7.95 -29.43 -7.46
N SER A 362 -7.50 -30.68 -7.29
CA SER A 362 -6.88 -31.13 -6.04
C SER A 362 -5.49 -30.53 -5.88
N TRP A 363 -5.00 -30.42 -4.64
CA TRP A 363 -3.68 -29.84 -4.35
C TRP A 363 -2.55 -30.50 -5.17
N SER A 364 -2.52 -31.84 -5.27
CA SER A 364 -1.54 -32.57 -6.09
C SER A 364 -1.61 -32.22 -7.59
N ARG A 365 -2.78 -31.82 -8.11
CA ARG A 365 -2.90 -31.36 -9.50
C ARG A 365 -2.49 -29.89 -9.66
N VAL A 366 -2.61 -29.08 -8.61
CA VAL A 366 -2.07 -27.71 -8.57
C VAL A 366 -0.55 -27.71 -8.44
N GLN A 367 0.06 -28.64 -7.70
CA GLN A 367 1.51 -28.84 -7.69
C GLN A 367 2.07 -29.02 -9.12
N HIS A 368 1.50 -29.95 -9.88
CA HIS A 368 1.84 -30.14 -11.29
C HIS A 368 1.47 -28.96 -12.19
N LEU A 369 0.48 -28.14 -11.84
CA LEU A 369 0.20 -26.88 -12.56
C LEU A 369 1.31 -25.85 -12.30
N LEU A 370 1.77 -25.70 -11.06
CA LEU A 370 2.87 -24.80 -10.69
C LEU A 370 4.15 -25.16 -11.46
N GLU A 371 4.50 -26.44 -11.56
CA GLU A 371 5.65 -26.91 -12.36
C GLU A 371 5.61 -26.46 -13.84
N THR A 372 4.42 -26.25 -14.42
CA THR A 372 4.26 -25.79 -15.81
C THR A 372 4.34 -24.27 -15.98
N LYS A 373 4.36 -23.49 -14.89
CA LYS A 373 4.39 -22.02 -14.96
C LYS A 373 5.80 -21.54 -15.31
N ARG A 374 5.89 -20.62 -16.28
CA ARG A 374 7.16 -20.07 -16.81
C ARG A 374 8.15 -19.63 -15.73
N ASP A 375 7.65 -18.98 -14.69
CA ASP A 375 8.46 -18.36 -13.64
C ASP A 375 8.61 -19.25 -12.39
N PHE A 376 8.18 -20.52 -12.45
CA PHE A 376 8.39 -21.52 -11.40
C PHE A 376 9.86 -21.62 -10.94
N PRO A 377 10.90 -21.62 -11.82
CA PRO A 377 12.29 -21.71 -11.38
C PRO A 377 12.81 -20.51 -10.57
N ASN A 378 12.07 -19.39 -10.56
CA ASN A 378 12.37 -18.20 -9.77
C ASN A 378 11.87 -18.32 -8.33
N TRP A 379 10.84 -19.15 -8.10
CA TRP A 379 10.20 -19.34 -6.79
C TRP A 379 10.52 -20.70 -6.14
N PHE A 380 10.77 -21.72 -6.97
CA PHE A 380 10.96 -23.10 -6.53
C PHE A 380 12.32 -23.66 -6.96
N VAL A 381 12.83 -24.58 -6.16
CA VAL A 381 14.01 -25.40 -6.47
C VAL A 381 13.62 -26.88 -6.46
N VAL A 382 13.97 -27.57 -7.53
CA VAL A 382 13.88 -29.04 -7.61
C VAL A 382 15.21 -29.61 -7.16
N LEU A 383 15.16 -30.52 -6.20
CA LEU A 383 16.30 -31.29 -5.70
C LEU A 383 16.12 -32.76 -6.08
N ASP A 384 17.20 -33.54 -6.08
CA ASP A 384 17.15 -34.99 -6.36
C ASP A 384 16.32 -35.75 -5.30
N GLU A 385 16.09 -37.06 -5.49
CA GLU A 385 15.17 -37.91 -4.69
C GLU A 385 15.35 -37.91 -3.15
N THR A 386 16.41 -37.30 -2.63
CA THR A 386 16.62 -37.06 -1.19
C THR A 386 15.89 -35.81 -0.71
N PRO A 387 15.03 -35.88 0.35
CA PRO A 387 14.33 -34.71 0.88
C PRO A 387 15.26 -33.54 1.24
N TRP A 388 14.81 -32.30 1.03
CA TRP A 388 15.66 -31.10 1.12
C TRP A 388 16.44 -30.99 2.44
N GLU A 389 15.84 -31.44 3.53
CA GLU A 389 16.36 -31.46 4.91
C GLU A 389 17.61 -32.35 5.10
N ALA A 390 17.79 -33.32 4.22
CA ALA A 390 18.96 -34.20 4.15
C ALA A 390 20.07 -33.68 3.22
N THR A 391 19.74 -32.77 2.29
CA THR A 391 20.69 -32.21 1.30
C THR A 391 21.54 -31.08 1.89
N SER A 392 22.54 -30.62 1.13
CA SER A 392 23.29 -29.38 1.42
C SER A 392 22.49 -28.09 1.22
N HIS A 393 21.27 -28.14 0.67
CA HIS A 393 20.43 -26.96 0.46
C HIS A 393 20.00 -26.30 1.79
N ILE A 394 20.02 -27.02 2.91
CA ILE A 394 19.76 -26.47 4.25
C ILE A 394 20.72 -25.31 4.60
N ASP A 395 21.98 -25.41 4.17
CA ASP A 395 23.05 -24.44 4.48
C ASP A 395 23.19 -23.35 3.40
N ASN A 396 22.50 -23.48 2.26
CA ASN A 396 22.58 -22.51 1.16
C ASN A 396 21.73 -21.26 1.44
N MET A 397 22.24 -20.38 2.31
CA MET A 397 21.57 -19.14 2.71
C MET A 397 21.36 -18.13 1.56
N GLU A 398 22.01 -18.29 0.41
CA GLU A 398 21.82 -17.42 -0.77
C GLU A 398 20.64 -17.87 -1.66
N ASP A 399 20.17 -19.11 -1.51
CA ASP A 399 18.99 -19.61 -2.22
C ASP A 399 17.77 -19.60 -1.29
N GLU A 400 16.85 -18.68 -1.57
CA GLU A 400 15.58 -18.50 -0.84
C GLU A 400 14.41 -19.27 -1.47
N ARG A 401 14.64 -19.92 -2.63
CA ARG A 401 13.59 -20.65 -3.37
C ARG A 401 13.09 -21.85 -2.58
N ILE A 402 11.78 -22.09 -2.70
CA ILE A 402 11.06 -23.11 -1.95
C ILE A 402 11.42 -24.50 -2.53
N PRO A 403 11.88 -25.47 -1.71
CA PRO A 403 12.07 -26.84 -2.17
C PRO A 403 10.74 -27.47 -2.60
N LEU A 404 10.69 -28.07 -3.80
CA LEU A 404 9.45 -28.63 -4.37
C LEU A 404 8.82 -29.70 -3.46
N ASP A 405 9.62 -30.53 -2.79
CA ASP A 405 9.16 -31.56 -1.86
C ASP A 405 8.44 -30.99 -0.63
N LEU A 406 8.68 -29.73 -0.27
CA LEU A 406 7.94 -29.03 0.79
C LEU A 406 6.44 -28.84 0.45
N LEU A 407 6.08 -28.77 -0.84
CA LEU A 407 4.68 -28.69 -1.25
C LEU A 407 3.89 -29.96 -0.90
N GLY A 408 4.56 -31.10 -0.77
CA GLY A 408 3.97 -32.36 -0.32
C GLY A 408 3.60 -32.40 1.18
N THR A 409 3.83 -31.32 1.93
CA THR A 409 3.48 -31.24 3.36
C THR A 409 2.06 -30.70 3.58
N VAL A 410 1.38 -31.22 4.61
CA VAL A 410 0.05 -30.77 5.03
C VAL A 410 0.02 -29.27 5.37
N VAL A 411 1.14 -28.69 5.79
CA VAL A 411 1.22 -27.25 6.09
C VAL A 411 1.25 -26.41 4.80
N ALA A 412 1.89 -26.90 3.72
CA ALA A 412 1.81 -26.25 2.42
C ALA A 412 0.41 -26.37 1.79
N GLU A 413 -0.27 -27.50 2.00
CA GLU A 413 -1.68 -27.69 1.62
C GLU A 413 -2.62 -26.71 2.34
N GLN A 414 -2.44 -26.51 3.65
CA GLN A 414 -3.19 -25.49 4.43
C GLN A 414 -2.94 -24.06 3.95
N VAL A 415 -1.72 -23.74 3.50
CA VAL A 415 -1.40 -22.44 2.89
C VAL A 415 -2.09 -22.29 1.52
N TYR A 416 -2.16 -23.36 0.73
CA TYR A 416 -2.91 -23.37 -0.52
C TYR A 416 -4.43 -23.22 -0.29
N ASP A 417 -5.01 -23.92 0.68
CA ASP A 417 -6.43 -23.78 1.03
C ASP A 417 -6.77 -22.35 1.45
N ALA A 418 -5.90 -21.69 2.24
CA ALA A 418 -6.07 -20.29 2.61
C ALA A 418 -6.03 -19.35 1.38
N HIS A 419 -5.15 -19.59 0.41
CA HIS A 419 -5.10 -18.86 -0.86
C HIS A 419 -6.36 -19.08 -1.70
N LEU A 420 -6.83 -20.32 -1.82
CA LEU A 420 -8.04 -20.69 -2.55
C LEU A 420 -9.29 -20.03 -1.95
N GLN A 421 -9.43 -20.02 -0.61
CA GLN A 421 -10.54 -19.34 0.06
C GLN A 421 -10.45 -17.81 -0.06
N ARG A 422 -9.24 -17.23 -0.01
CA ARG A 422 -9.04 -15.79 -0.30
C ARG A 422 -9.57 -15.42 -1.69
N LEU A 423 -9.21 -16.19 -2.71
CA LEU A 423 -9.65 -15.95 -4.09
C LEU A 423 -11.16 -16.14 -4.29
N ARG A 424 -11.77 -17.15 -3.65
CA ARG A 424 -13.23 -17.32 -3.62
C ARG A 424 -13.94 -16.11 -3.00
N ASN A 425 -13.42 -15.60 -1.88
CA ASN A 425 -13.98 -14.44 -1.20
C ASN A 425 -13.81 -13.15 -2.02
N GLU A 426 -12.67 -12.97 -2.69
CA GLU A 426 -12.43 -11.83 -3.58
C GLU A 426 -13.36 -11.83 -4.79
N ARG A 427 -13.61 -13.00 -5.40
CA ARG A 427 -14.61 -13.15 -6.47
C ARG A 427 -16.02 -12.78 -5.98
N LYS A 428 -16.49 -13.38 -4.88
CA LYS A 428 -17.84 -13.11 -4.33
C LYS A 428 -18.01 -11.64 -3.90
N ARG A 429 -16.97 -11.00 -3.35
CA ARG A 429 -16.97 -9.55 -3.08
C ARG A 429 -17.04 -8.72 -4.37
N GLY A 430 -16.33 -9.11 -5.43
CA GLY A 430 -16.44 -8.48 -6.75
C GLY A 430 -17.85 -8.60 -7.36
N GLU A 431 -18.44 -9.80 -7.30
CA GLU A 431 -19.82 -10.05 -7.71
C GLU A 431 -20.82 -9.21 -6.90
N MET A 432 -20.62 -9.06 -5.59
CA MET A 432 -21.47 -8.22 -4.73
C MET A 432 -21.35 -6.72 -5.04
N ARG A 433 -20.16 -6.19 -5.33
CA ARG A 433 -20.01 -4.79 -5.79
C ARG A 433 -20.77 -4.53 -7.09
N ARG A 434 -20.72 -5.47 -8.04
CA ARG A 434 -21.47 -5.39 -9.31
C ARG A 434 -22.98 -5.40 -9.06
N LEU A 435 -23.49 -6.38 -8.32
CA LEU A 435 -24.91 -6.52 -8.00
C LEU A 435 -25.46 -5.31 -7.22
N PHE A 436 -24.66 -4.71 -6.34
CA PHE A 436 -25.03 -3.48 -5.64
C PHE A 436 -25.16 -2.29 -6.61
N LYS A 437 -24.20 -2.09 -7.54
CA LYS A 437 -24.28 -1.04 -8.57
C LYS A 437 -25.51 -1.21 -9.48
N GLU A 438 -25.77 -2.44 -9.93
CA GLU A 438 -26.95 -2.77 -10.75
C GLU A 438 -28.26 -2.52 -10.00
N SER A 439 -28.30 -2.77 -8.67
CA SER A 439 -29.44 -2.45 -7.81
C SER A 439 -29.66 -0.94 -7.62
N LEU A 440 -28.59 -0.13 -7.57
CA LEU A 440 -28.69 1.34 -7.61
C LEU A 440 -29.28 1.83 -8.94
N GLU A 441 -28.75 1.34 -10.06
CA GLU A 441 -29.15 1.78 -11.42
C GLU A 441 -30.58 1.40 -11.81
N THR A 442 -31.12 0.32 -11.24
CA THR A 442 -32.47 -0.18 -11.54
C THR A 442 -33.53 0.30 -10.54
N SER A 443 -33.16 0.92 -9.43
CA SER A 443 -34.11 1.27 -8.36
C SER A 443 -34.75 2.65 -8.55
N PRO A 444 -36.08 2.74 -8.76
CA PRO A 444 -36.77 4.02 -8.90
C PRO A 444 -36.82 4.83 -7.60
N PHE A 445 -36.38 4.25 -6.48
CA PHE A 445 -36.28 4.95 -5.19
C PHE A 445 -34.98 5.76 -5.04
N ILE A 446 -34.04 5.66 -6.00
CA ILE A 446 -32.82 6.46 -6.05
C ILE A 446 -33.04 7.64 -6.99
N THR A 447 -32.84 8.84 -6.46
CA THR A 447 -33.02 10.12 -7.15
C THR A 447 -31.85 11.04 -6.83
N ALA A 448 -31.58 12.00 -7.71
CA ALA A 448 -30.48 12.95 -7.58
C ALA A 448 -30.57 13.73 -6.26
N GLY A 449 -29.49 13.71 -5.47
CA GLY A 449 -29.42 14.38 -4.18
C GLY A 449 -30.16 13.66 -3.03
N LYS A 450 -30.52 12.39 -3.20
CA LYS A 450 -31.06 11.59 -2.07
C LYS A 450 -29.91 11.16 -1.13
N PRO A 451 -29.97 11.49 0.18
CA PRO A 451 -28.96 11.07 1.15
C PRO A 451 -28.99 9.54 1.35
N TRP A 452 -27.86 8.96 1.76
CA TRP A 452 -27.71 7.51 1.93
C TRP A 452 -28.69 6.94 2.95
N GLU A 453 -28.96 7.68 4.02
CA GLU A 453 -29.83 7.31 5.14
C GLU A 453 -31.27 7.02 4.68
N GLU A 454 -31.76 7.75 3.67
CA GLU A 454 -33.06 7.49 3.04
C GLU A 454 -33.02 6.41 1.94
N ALA A 455 -31.85 6.08 1.41
CA ALA A 455 -31.68 5.11 0.33
C ALA A 455 -31.46 3.69 0.87
N ARG A 456 -30.74 3.57 1.99
CA ARG A 456 -30.31 2.32 2.64
C ARG A 456 -31.45 1.31 2.85
N SER A 457 -32.66 1.77 3.20
CA SER A 457 -33.82 0.90 3.44
C SER A 457 -34.45 0.29 2.18
N PHE A 458 -34.14 0.79 0.98
CA PHE A 458 -34.78 0.34 -0.28
C PHE A 458 -33.91 -0.61 -1.11
N ILE A 459 -32.63 -0.77 -0.77
CA ILE A 459 -31.63 -1.47 -1.62
C ILE A 459 -30.77 -2.48 -0.85
N MET A 460 -30.64 -2.36 0.47
CA MET A 460 -29.74 -3.23 1.22
C MET A 460 -30.33 -4.62 1.47
N ASN A 461 -29.81 -5.59 0.70
CA ASN A 461 -29.91 -7.03 0.97
C ASN A 461 -28.96 -7.43 2.11
N GLU A 462 -29.33 -8.42 2.92
CA GLU A 462 -28.49 -8.98 3.99
C GLU A 462 -27.18 -9.58 3.47
N GLU A 463 -27.14 -10.11 2.24
CA GLU A 463 -25.89 -10.58 1.63
C GLU A 463 -24.85 -9.45 1.48
N PHE A 464 -25.23 -8.21 1.14
CA PHE A 464 -24.24 -7.16 0.86
C PHE A 464 -23.39 -6.84 2.10
N TYR A 465 -24.00 -6.77 3.29
CA TYR A 465 -23.28 -6.51 4.55
C TYR A 465 -22.31 -7.63 4.95
N GLN A 466 -22.45 -8.84 4.39
CA GLN A 466 -21.54 -9.96 4.67
C GLN A 466 -20.27 -9.91 3.80
N TRP A 467 -20.28 -9.12 2.72
CA TRP A 467 -19.21 -9.09 1.71
C TRP A 467 -18.63 -7.69 1.44
N LEU A 468 -19.34 -6.61 1.81
CA LEU A 468 -18.95 -5.22 1.58
C LEU A 468 -18.89 -4.44 2.90
N GLU A 469 -17.75 -3.80 3.17
CA GLU A 469 -17.61 -2.87 4.28
C GLU A 469 -18.30 -1.52 3.98
N GLU A 470 -18.63 -0.77 5.03
CA GLU A 470 -19.29 0.54 4.92
C GLU A 470 -18.60 1.54 3.98
N PRO A 471 -17.26 1.74 3.99
CA PRO A 471 -16.61 2.58 2.99
C PRO A 471 -16.75 2.06 1.54
N GLU A 472 -16.84 0.75 1.30
CA GLU A 472 -17.00 0.21 -0.07
C GLU A 472 -18.38 0.54 -0.64
N TYR A 473 -19.47 0.29 0.10
CA TYR A 473 -20.81 0.59 -0.41
C TYR A 473 -21.13 2.09 -0.43
N LEU A 474 -20.58 2.89 0.50
CA LEU A 474 -20.70 4.35 0.48
C LEU A 474 -19.97 4.98 -0.72
N ASP A 475 -18.77 4.52 -1.07
CA ASP A 475 -18.05 4.99 -2.27
C ASP A 475 -18.84 4.68 -3.56
N ILE A 476 -19.38 3.46 -3.69
CA ILE A 476 -20.22 3.09 -4.84
C ILE A 476 -21.49 3.95 -4.90
N TYR A 477 -22.17 4.17 -3.76
CA TYR A 477 -23.35 5.03 -3.68
C TYR A 477 -23.04 6.49 -4.06
N ASN A 478 -21.99 7.08 -3.50
CA ASN A 478 -21.61 8.46 -3.75
C ASN A 478 -21.15 8.70 -5.19
N ARG A 479 -20.47 7.73 -5.81
CA ARG A 479 -20.13 7.76 -7.24
C ARG A 479 -21.38 7.72 -8.11
N HIS A 480 -22.31 6.80 -7.84
CA HIS A 480 -23.57 6.71 -8.58
C HIS A 480 -24.45 7.96 -8.39
N GLN A 481 -24.55 8.50 -7.16
CA GLN A 481 -25.22 9.78 -6.90
C GLN A 481 -24.61 10.90 -7.75
N LYS A 482 -23.28 11.02 -7.81
CA LYS A 482 -22.63 12.01 -8.68
C LYS A 482 -23.00 11.80 -10.16
N GLU A 483 -23.00 10.56 -10.66
CA GLU A 483 -23.36 10.23 -12.04
C GLU A 483 -24.81 10.65 -12.38
N ILE A 484 -25.79 10.39 -11.50
CA ILE A 484 -27.19 10.79 -11.75
C ILE A 484 -27.44 12.28 -11.49
N ILE A 485 -26.67 12.92 -10.61
CA ILE A 485 -26.77 14.36 -10.32
C ILE A 485 -26.27 15.18 -11.52
N GLU A 486 -25.11 14.86 -12.09
CA GLU A 486 -24.63 15.59 -13.27
C GLU A 486 -25.55 15.36 -14.48
N ARG A 487 -26.04 14.13 -14.70
CA ARG A 487 -27.04 13.85 -15.74
C ARG A 487 -28.33 14.66 -15.57
N ALA A 488 -28.87 14.74 -14.35
CA ALA A 488 -30.05 15.54 -14.06
C ALA A 488 -29.83 17.06 -14.27
N LYS A 489 -28.59 17.56 -14.11
CA LYS A 489 -28.21 18.94 -14.45
C LYS A 489 -28.13 19.16 -15.97
N GLU A 490 -27.60 18.19 -16.71
CA GLU A 490 -27.58 18.21 -18.19
C GLU A 490 -28.99 18.18 -18.77
N ASP A 491 -29.83 17.25 -18.31
CA ASP A 491 -31.26 17.15 -18.67
C ASP A 491 -32.02 18.46 -18.36
N PHE A 492 -31.76 19.06 -17.20
CA PHE A 492 -32.38 20.33 -16.82
C PHE A 492 -31.85 21.51 -17.64
N GLN A 493 -30.55 21.53 -17.99
CA GLN A 493 -30.00 22.56 -18.87
C GLN A 493 -30.59 22.48 -20.28
N GLU A 494 -30.88 21.28 -20.79
CA GLU A 494 -31.60 21.08 -22.06
C GLU A 494 -33.05 21.55 -21.97
N LEU A 495 -33.76 21.26 -20.86
CA LEU A 495 -35.11 21.79 -20.62
C LEU A 495 -35.15 23.33 -20.71
N LEU A 496 -34.18 24.03 -20.11
CA LEU A 496 -34.11 25.49 -20.17
C LEU A 496 -33.94 26.01 -21.62
N LEU A 497 -33.23 25.28 -22.48
CA LEU A 497 -33.05 25.63 -23.89
C LEU A 497 -34.29 25.31 -24.74
N GLU A 498 -35.03 24.23 -24.43
CA GLU A 498 -36.35 23.93 -25.03
C GLU A 498 -37.41 24.99 -24.71
N TYR A 499 -37.30 25.65 -23.55
CA TYR A 499 -38.18 26.74 -23.13
C TYR A 499 -37.54 28.13 -23.32
N SER A 500 -36.54 28.25 -24.19
CA SER A 500 -35.76 29.49 -24.37
C SER A 500 -36.59 30.75 -24.66
N GLU A 501 -37.74 30.64 -25.35
CA GLU A 501 -38.71 31.74 -25.54
C GLU A 501 -39.16 32.42 -24.23
N LEU A 502 -39.21 31.68 -23.11
CA LEU A 502 -39.63 32.15 -21.79
C LEU A 502 -38.67 33.16 -21.15
N PHE A 503 -37.40 33.16 -21.58
CA PHE A 503 -36.34 33.95 -20.94
C PHE A 503 -36.08 35.30 -21.64
N TYR A 504 -36.38 35.42 -22.94
CA TYR A 504 -36.07 36.62 -23.74
C TYR A 504 -37.03 37.79 -23.50
N GLU A 505 -36.56 38.78 -22.73
CA GLU A 505 -37.12 40.14 -22.66
C GLU A 505 -35.99 41.14 -22.96
N LEU A 506 -36.20 42.08 -23.89
CA LEU A 506 -35.12 42.84 -24.54
C LEU A 506 -34.82 44.21 -23.90
N GLU A 507 -34.51 44.21 -22.61
CA GLU A 507 -33.87 45.35 -21.93
C GLU A 507 -32.54 44.91 -21.30
N VAL A 508 -31.48 45.69 -21.52
CA VAL A 508 -30.08 45.25 -21.31
C VAL A 508 -29.70 45.21 -19.81
N ASP A 509 -30.33 46.03 -18.97
CA ASP A 509 -30.03 46.16 -17.54
C ASP A 509 -31.04 45.46 -16.61
N ALA A 510 -31.96 44.65 -17.16
CA ALA A 510 -33.03 44.02 -16.39
C ALA A 510 -32.52 42.87 -15.49
N LYS A 511 -32.46 43.12 -14.18
CA LYS A 511 -32.33 42.05 -13.17
C LYS A 511 -33.59 41.18 -13.18
N PRO A 512 -33.49 39.84 -13.07
CA PRO A 512 -34.67 38.97 -13.07
C PRO A 512 -35.58 39.32 -11.88
N SER A 513 -36.83 39.68 -12.16
CA SER A 513 -37.81 40.02 -11.13
C SER A 513 -38.24 38.76 -10.37
N LYS A 514 -38.76 38.96 -9.15
CA LYS A 514 -39.37 37.87 -8.36
C LYS A 514 -40.56 37.25 -9.09
N GLU A 515 -41.28 38.05 -9.89
CA GLU A 515 -42.39 37.62 -10.74
C GLU A 515 -41.91 36.74 -11.89
N LYS A 516 -40.81 37.09 -12.57
CA LYS A 516 -40.22 36.27 -13.65
C LYS A 516 -39.74 34.92 -13.12
N MET A 517 -39.12 34.88 -11.94
CA MET A 517 -38.77 33.61 -11.27
C MET A 517 -40.03 32.78 -10.92
N GLY A 518 -41.13 33.43 -10.52
CA GLY A 518 -42.43 32.80 -10.32
C GLY A 518 -43.00 32.18 -11.60
N ALA A 519 -43.02 32.93 -12.70
CA ALA A 519 -43.49 32.44 -14.01
C ALA A 519 -42.65 31.28 -14.55
N ILE A 520 -41.32 31.31 -14.35
CA ILE A 520 -40.44 30.18 -14.68
C ILE A 520 -40.81 28.93 -13.85
N GLN A 521 -41.12 29.10 -12.56
CA GLN A 521 -41.55 27.99 -11.70
C GLN A 521 -42.97 27.50 -12.02
N GLU A 522 -43.87 28.36 -12.49
CA GLU A 522 -45.22 27.99 -12.94
C GLU A 522 -45.17 27.16 -14.23
N VAL A 523 -44.38 27.61 -15.23
CA VAL A 523 -44.26 26.93 -16.53
C VAL A 523 -43.44 25.65 -16.45
N LEU A 524 -42.32 25.65 -15.73
CA LEU A 524 -41.43 24.47 -15.64
C LEU A 524 -41.72 23.57 -14.44
N GLY A 525 -42.54 24.00 -13.47
CA GLY A 525 -42.74 23.27 -12.20
C GLY A 525 -43.29 21.85 -12.38
N GLU A 526 -44.07 21.62 -13.44
CA GLU A 526 -44.63 20.31 -13.74
C GLU A 526 -43.69 19.36 -14.52
N GLU A 527 -42.64 19.88 -15.15
CA GLU A 527 -41.70 19.11 -15.97
C GLU A 527 -40.88 18.11 -15.14
N GLN A 528 -40.76 16.88 -15.62
CA GLN A 528 -40.07 15.82 -14.89
C GLN A 528 -38.58 16.12 -14.69
N ARG A 529 -37.96 16.83 -15.64
CA ARG A 529 -36.56 17.30 -15.55
C ARG A 529 -36.37 18.45 -14.55
N PHE A 530 -37.40 19.25 -14.27
CA PHE A 530 -37.39 20.23 -13.17
C PHE A 530 -37.57 19.52 -11.81
N LYS A 531 -38.49 18.56 -11.74
CA LYS A 531 -38.76 17.72 -10.56
C LYS A 531 -37.59 16.82 -10.18
N ALA A 532 -36.78 16.37 -11.14
CA ALA A 532 -35.58 15.54 -10.90
C ALA A 532 -34.58 16.21 -9.93
N LEU A 533 -34.46 17.54 -9.98
CA LEU A 533 -33.59 18.32 -9.08
C LEU A 533 -34.30 18.86 -7.83
N GLN A 534 -35.48 18.33 -7.45
CA GLN A 534 -36.25 18.85 -6.30
C GLN A 534 -35.50 18.81 -4.95
N LYS A 535 -34.55 17.88 -4.78
CA LYS A 535 -33.68 17.81 -3.58
C LYS A 535 -32.44 18.70 -3.67
N LEU A 536 -32.13 19.21 -4.85
CA LEU A 536 -30.95 20.02 -5.18
C LEU A 536 -31.41 21.42 -5.62
N GLN A 537 -32.19 22.06 -4.75
CA GLN A 537 -32.79 23.35 -5.05
C GLN A 537 -31.73 24.43 -5.32
N ALA A 538 -30.63 24.46 -4.56
CA ALA A 538 -29.57 25.44 -4.76
C ALA A 538 -28.93 25.30 -6.15
N GLU A 539 -28.68 24.07 -6.59
CA GLU A 539 -28.11 23.75 -7.91
C GLU A 539 -29.09 24.06 -9.04
N ARG A 540 -30.38 23.71 -8.89
CA ARG A 540 -31.42 24.02 -9.86
C ARG A 540 -31.61 25.52 -10.03
N ASP A 541 -31.77 26.23 -8.92
CA ASP A 541 -32.02 27.67 -8.92
C ASP A 541 -30.76 28.43 -9.43
N ALA A 542 -29.54 27.92 -9.15
CA ALA A 542 -28.29 28.40 -9.77
C ALA A 542 -28.19 28.12 -11.28
N LEU A 543 -28.69 26.99 -11.78
CA LEU A 543 -28.76 26.72 -13.23
C LEU A 543 -29.74 27.64 -13.94
N VAL A 544 -30.90 27.93 -13.34
CA VAL A 544 -31.84 28.95 -13.85
C VAL A 544 -31.16 30.32 -13.90
N LEU A 545 -30.50 30.76 -12.82
CA LEU A 545 -29.78 32.04 -12.79
C LEU A 545 -28.61 32.10 -13.78
N LYS A 546 -27.87 31.00 -13.99
CA LYS A 546 -26.81 30.91 -15.01
C LYS A 546 -27.38 31.02 -16.42
N HIS A 547 -28.52 30.36 -16.71
CA HIS A 547 -29.18 30.44 -18.01
C HIS A 547 -29.74 31.85 -18.27
N ILE A 548 -30.38 32.47 -17.28
CA ILE A 548 -30.80 33.89 -17.32
C ILE A 548 -29.59 34.79 -17.62
N HIS A 549 -28.48 34.63 -16.90
CA HIS A 549 -27.26 35.41 -17.13
C HIS A 549 -26.72 35.24 -18.56
N PHE A 550 -26.74 34.02 -19.10
CA PHE A 550 -26.38 33.75 -20.49
C PHE A 550 -27.33 34.42 -21.50
N VAL A 551 -28.64 34.45 -21.25
CA VAL A 551 -29.63 35.09 -22.13
C VAL A 551 -29.47 36.62 -22.18
N TYR A 552 -29.17 37.27 -21.05
CA TYR A 552 -28.89 38.71 -21.02
C TYR A 552 -27.47 39.08 -21.47
N HIS A 553 -26.48 38.23 -21.18
CA HIS A 553 -25.07 38.43 -21.54
C HIS A 553 -24.55 37.27 -22.41
N PRO A 554 -25.03 37.12 -23.67
CA PRO A 554 -24.66 36.02 -24.55
C PRO A 554 -23.22 36.17 -25.08
N THR A 555 -22.31 35.36 -24.54
CA THR A 555 -20.89 35.30 -24.92
C THR A 555 -20.43 33.85 -25.01
N LYS A 556 -19.23 33.63 -25.57
CA LYS A 556 -18.61 32.29 -25.62
C LYS A 556 -18.38 31.71 -24.22
N GLU A 557 -17.99 32.56 -23.26
CA GLU A 557 -17.68 32.17 -21.88
C GLU A 557 -18.93 31.90 -21.04
N THR A 558 -20.04 32.59 -21.32
CA THR A 558 -21.34 32.36 -20.66
C THR A 558 -22.16 31.24 -21.31
N CYS A 559 -21.78 30.79 -22.52
CA CYS A 559 -22.45 29.73 -23.26
C CYS A 559 -22.57 28.43 -22.43
N PRO A 560 -23.78 27.83 -22.28
CA PRO A 560 -23.96 26.56 -21.58
C PRO A 560 -23.07 25.43 -22.13
N SER A 561 -22.83 25.42 -23.44
CA SER A 561 -21.96 24.45 -24.12
C SER A 561 -20.46 24.66 -23.88
N SER A 562 -20.05 25.82 -23.34
CA SER A 562 -18.66 26.21 -23.05
C SER A 562 -17.66 25.84 -24.17
N SER A 563 -16.79 24.84 -23.96
CA SER A 563 -15.80 24.37 -24.94
C SER A 563 -16.42 23.81 -26.24
N HIS A 564 -17.72 23.48 -26.23
CA HIS A 564 -18.50 23.05 -27.41
C HIS A 564 -19.37 24.18 -28.00
N CYS A 565 -19.16 25.44 -27.61
CA CYS A 565 -19.78 26.61 -28.21
C CYS A 565 -19.57 26.65 -29.74
N GLY A 566 -20.63 26.94 -30.48
CA GLY A 566 -20.64 26.98 -31.95
C GLY A 566 -19.65 28.00 -32.52
N ASP A 567 -19.61 29.22 -31.98
CA ASP A 567 -18.70 30.27 -32.47
C ASP A 567 -17.23 29.83 -32.32
N SER A 568 -16.89 29.19 -31.20
CA SER A 568 -15.54 28.67 -30.93
C SER A 568 -15.16 27.54 -31.92
N LYS A 569 -16.11 26.65 -32.26
CA LYS A 569 -15.91 25.63 -33.32
C LYS A 569 -15.72 26.28 -34.70
N ILE A 570 -16.54 27.28 -35.04
CA ILE A 570 -16.50 27.98 -36.34
C ILE A 570 -15.18 28.73 -36.54
N GLU A 571 -14.71 29.46 -35.53
CA GLU A 571 -13.43 30.19 -35.60
C GLU A 571 -12.24 29.23 -35.77
N GLN A 572 -12.23 28.10 -35.06
CA GLN A 572 -11.18 27.07 -35.21
C GLN A 572 -11.21 26.45 -36.63
N LEU A 573 -12.40 26.14 -37.13
CA LEU A 573 -12.62 25.58 -38.47
C LEU A 573 -12.13 26.54 -39.56
N LEU A 574 -12.54 27.82 -39.52
CA LEU A 574 -12.14 28.82 -40.50
C LEU A 574 -10.64 29.15 -40.41
N ALA A 575 -10.08 29.24 -39.20
CA ALA A 575 -8.64 29.43 -39.00
C ALA A 575 -7.81 28.24 -39.54
N SER A 576 -8.30 27.00 -39.40
CA SER A 576 -7.60 25.81 -39.94
C SER A 576 -7.51 25.86 -41.47
N ARG A 577 -8.61 26.21 -42.15
CA ARG A 577 -8.70 26.30 -43.62
C ARG A 577 -7.92 27.51 -44.18
N GLY A 578 -7.71 28.56 -43.39
CA GLY A 578 -6.89 29.72 -43.78
C GLY A 578 -5.40 29.45 -43.99
N ASN A 579 -4.87 28.36 -43.43
CA ASN A 579 -3.43 28.04 -43.46
C ASN A 579 -3.00 27.16 -44.65
N HIS A 580 -3.83 26.99 -45.69
CA HIS A 580 -3.50 26.15 -46.85
C HIS A 580 -2.49 26.78 -47.84
N LYS A 581 -1.23 26.91 -47.40
CA LYS A 581 -0.06 26.94 -48.29
C LYS A 581 0.98 25.90 -47.84
N SER A 582 1.02 24.78 -48.56
CA SER A 582 2.03 23.71 -48.48
C SER A 582 2.14 22.94 -47.15
N TYR A 583 1.22 21.99 -46.94
CA TYR A 583 1.49 20.81 -46.11
C TYR A 583 1.61 19.56 -46.99
N THR A 584 2.82 19.30 -47.49
CA THR A 584 3.17 17.99 -48.05
C THR A 584 3.28 16.98 -46.92
N LEU A 585 2.49 15.90 -46.99
CA LEU A 585 2.65 14.75 -46.10
C LEU A 585 4.08 14.18 -46.22
N SER A 586 4.80 14.13 -45.10
CA SER A 586 6.10 13.48 -44.98
C SER A 586 6.27 13.07 -43.53
N GLY A 587 6.32 11.76 -43.28
CA GLY A 587 6.44 11.22 -41.94
C GLY A 587 7.89 11.01 -41.53
N ASP A 588 8.23 11.47 -40.32
CA ASP A 588 9.27 10.86 -39.49
C ASP A 588 8.76 10.87 -38.04
N GLY A 589 8.97 9.77 -37.31
CA GLY A 589 8.37 9.50 -36.01
C GLY A 589 9.09 10.18 -34.86
N LYS A 590 9.22 11.51 -34.87
CA LYS A 590 9.91 12.29 -33.82
C LYS A 590 9.01 13.38 -33.26
N ALA A 591 8.95 13.49 -31.93
CA ALA A 591 8.29 14.59 -31.24
C ALA A 591 9.02 15.91 -31.51
N ASP A 592 8.28 17.03 -31.52
CA ASP A 592 8.90 18.35 -31.64
C ASP A 592 9.63 18.70 -30.34
N ARG A 593 10.94 18.90 -30.39
CA ARG A 593 11.74 19.26 -29.22
C ARG A 593 11.64 20.74 -28.88
N ILE A 594 11.49 21.06 -27.59
CA ILE A 594 11.50 22.40 -27.02
C ILE A 594 12.62 22.51 -25.99
N ASN A 595 13.64 23.32 -26.27
CA ASN A 595 14.72 23.63 -25.34
C ASN A 595 14.38 24.92 -24.56
N LEU A 596 14.20 24.85 -23.25
CA LEU A 596 13.81 25.98 -22.40
C LEU A 596 14.88 26.26 -21.33
N VAL A 597 15.37 27.50 -21.27
CA VAL A 597 16.14 27.98 -20.11
C VAL A 597 15.17 28.38 -19.00
N ILE A 598 15.51 28.03 -17.76
CA ILE A 598 14.83 28.56 -16.57
C ILE A 598 15.87 29.30 -15.74
N LEU A 599 15.70 30.61 -15.58
CA LEU A 599 16.62 31.51 -14.88
C LEU A 599 16.00 31.96 -13.56
N GLY A 600 16.74 31.82 -12.46
CA GLY A 600 16.28 32.27 -11.14
C GLY A 600 17.41 32.22 -10.11
N LYS A 601 17.20 32.82 -8.94
CA LYS A 601 18.16 32.77 -7.82
C LYS A 601 17.65 31.81 -6.74
N ASP A 602 18.50 31.44 -5.80
CA ASP A 602 18.11 30.85 -4.50
C ASP A 602 17.22 29.59 -4.61
N GLY A 603 17.48 28.71 -5.58
CA GLY A 603 16.76 27.44 -5.78
C GLY A 603 15.58 27.45 -6.75
N LEU A 604 15.05 28.63 -7.10
CA LEU A 604 13.80 28.78 -7.87
C LEU A 604 13.81 28.06 -9.22
N ALA A 605 14.93 28.13 -9.96
CA ALA A 605 14.99 27.57 -11.31
C ALA A 605 15.00 26.04 -11.30
N ARG A 606 15.72 25.43 -10.35
CA ARG A 606 15.77 23.97 -10.15
C ARG A 606 14.45 23.43 -9.61
N GLU A 607 13.79 24.15 -8.70
CA GLU A 607 12.48 23.74 -8.19
C GLU A 607 11.43 23.71 -9.30
N LEU A 608 11.30 24.77 -10.10
CA LEU A 608 10.34 24.77 -11.22
C LEU A 608 10.73 23.78 -12.33
N ALA A 609 12.02 23.57 -12.62
CA ALA A 609 12.46 22.54 -13.55
C ALA A 609 12.00 21.13 -13.10
N ASN A 610 12.00 20.86 -11.79
CA ASN A 610 11.51 19.61 -11.23
C ASN A 610 9.97 19.54 -11.23
N GLU A 611 9.26 20.64 -10.94
CA GLU A 611 7.79 20.69 -11.02
C GLU A 611 7.28 20.47 -12.46
N ILE A 612 7.97 20.98 -13.49
CA ILE A 612 7.62 20.72 -14.90
C ILE A 612 7.97 19.27 -15.30
N ARG A 613 9.11 18.72 -14.87
CA ARG A 613 9.44 17.30 -15.11
C ARG A 613 8.42 16.34 -14.49
N ALA A 614 7.88 16.68 -13.31
CA ALA A 614 6.81 15.92 -12.66
C ALA A 614 5.42 16.06 -13.34
N LEU A 615 5.29 16.89 -14.37
CA LEU A 615 4.13 16.97 -15.26
C LEU A 615 4.37 16.28 -16.62
N CYS A 616 5.59 15.81 -16.90
CA CYS A 616 5.90 15.05 -18.11
C CYS A 616 5.58 13.57 -17.91
N THR A 617 5.29 12.85 -18.99
CA THR A 617 5.37 11.38 -18.97
C THR A 617 6.84 10.95 -18.92
N ASN A 618 7.09 9.67 -18.63
CA ASN A 618 8.42 9.08 -18.78
C ASN A 618 9.01 9.44 -20.16
N ASP A 619 10.31 9.73 -20.19
CA ASP A 619 11.08 10.27 -21.33
C ASP A 619 10.94 11.79 -21.64
N ASP A 620 10.69 12.64 -20.63
CA ASP A 620 10.64 14.12 -20.75
C ASP A 620 9.58 14.64 -21.78
N LEU A 621 8.56 13.83 -22.07
CA LEU A 621 7.51 14.15 -23.04
C LEU A 621 6.32 14.86 -22.37
N TYR A 622 5.91 15.99 -22.94
CA TYR A 622 4.81 16.84 -22.46
C TYR A 622 3.71 16.96 -23.51
N VAL A 623 2.44 16.89 -23.07
CA VAL A 623 1.26 17.08 -23.93
C VAL A 623 0.89 18.55 -23.96
N LEU A 624 0.89 19.16 -25.15
CA LEU A 624 0.37 20.52 -25.37
C LEU A 624 -0.60 20.50 -26.55
N ASP A 625 -1.85 20.90 -26.30
CA ASP A 625 -2.95 20.89 -27.29
C ASP A 625 -3.08 19.55 -28.05
N GLY A 626 -2.99 18.44 -27.32
CA GLY A 626 -3.12 17.08 -27.86
C GLY A 626 -1.88 16.55 -28.61
N LYS A 627 -0.80 17.34 -28.75
CA LYS A 627 0.46 16.92 -29.36
C LYS A 627 1.57 16.73 -28.33
N MET A 628 2.39 15.70 -28.52
CA MET A 628 3.57 15.40 -27.70
C MET A 628 4.79 16.23 -28.14
N TYR A 629 5.48 16.81 -27.16
CA TYR A 629 6.72 17.58 -27.33
C TYR A 629 7.81 17.11 -26.35
N GLU A 630 9.07 17.06 -26.78
CA GLU A 630 10.23 16.71 -25.92
C GLU A 630 10.72 17.96 -25.18
N LEU A 631 10.56 18.04 -23.85
CA LEU A 631 10.96 19.21 -23.04
C LEU A 631 12.39 19.10 -22.49
N SER A 632 13.33 19.80 -23.14
CA SER A 632 14.70 19.90 -22.64
C SER A 632 14.87 21.14 -21.76
N LEU A 633 14.81 20.96 -20.43
CA LEU A 633 14.88 22.05 -19.45
C LEU A 633 16.31 22.28 -18.93
N ARG A 634 16.79 23.54 -18.95
CA ARG A 634 18.09 23.97 -18.42
C ARG A 634 17.91 25.03 -17.31
N PRO A 635 17.91 24.65 -16.01
CA PRO A 635 17.91 25.61 -14.91
C PRO A 635 19.27 26.30 -14.74
N ILE A 636 19.28 27.61 -14.48
CA ILE A 636 20.48 28.45 -14.34
C ILE A 636 20.32 29.35 -13.11
N GLU A 637 21.21 29.18 -12.12
CA GLU A 637 21.20 29.90 -10.84
C GLU A 637 22.55 30.54 -10.47
N GLY A 638 23.56 30.37 -11.32
CA GLY A 638 24.91 30.91 -11.13
C GLY A 638 25.29 31.95 -12.19
N ASN A 639 26.47 32.55 -12.04
CA ASN A 639 26.99 33.56 -12.96
C ASN A 639 27.08 33.03 -14.40
N VAL A 640 26.26 33.59 -15.30
CA VAL A 640 26.10 33.20 -16.72
C VAL A 640 27.37 33.32 -17.56
N ARG A 641 28.39 34.06 -17.09
CA ARG A 641 29.70 34.17 -17.76
C ARG A 641 30.55 32.90 -17.64
N LEU A 642 30.16 31.95 -16.78
CA LEU A 642 30.80 30.64 -16.67
C LEU A 642 30.19 29.65 -17.68
N PRO A 643 30.97 28.84 -18.40
CA PRO A 643 30.45 27.89 -19.42
C PRO A 643 29.45 26.85 -18.89
N VAL A 644 29.41 26.59 -17.58
CA VAL A 644 28.39 25.73 -16.95
C VAL A 644 27.01 26.41 -16.87
N ASN A 645 26.97 27.74 -16.80
CA ASN A 645 25.76 28.56 -16.61
C ASN A 645 25.38 29.35 -17.87
N SER A 646 25.99 29.08 -19.02
CA SER A 646 25.61 29.76 -20.27
C SER A 646 24.23 29.28 -20.75
N PHE A 647 23.48 30.21 -21.36
CA PHE A 647 22.14 29.94 -21.92
C PHE A 647 22.20 28.95 -23.09
N GLN A 648 23.27 29.04 -23.88
CA GLN A 648 23.57 28.14 -24.99
C GLN A 648 24.83 27.33 -24.68
N THR A 649 24.86 26.07 -25.10
CA THR A 649 26.04 25.18 -25.10
C THR A 649 26.09 24.41 -26.42
N ALA A 650 27.18 23.66 -26.67
CA ALA A 650 27.33 22.87 -27.90
C ALA A 650 26.24 21.80 -28.11
N SER A 651 25.52 21.40 -27.05
CA SER A 651 24.43 20.43 -27.08
C SER A 651 23.05 21.02 -26.71
N PHE A 652 22.95 22.34 -26.53
CA PHE A 652 21.72 23.00 -26.09
C PHE A 652 21.59 24.41 -26.70
N GLN A 653 20.62 24.58 -27.60
CA GLN A 653 20.25 25.87 -28.18
C GLN A 653 18.86 26.26 -27.67
N PRO A 654 18.71 27.35 -26.89
CA PRO A 654 17.44 27.67 -26.26
C PRO A 654 16.43 28.25 -27.26
N HIS A 655 15.16 27.85 -27.11
CA HIS A 655 14.02 28.41 -27.85
C HIS A 655 13.29 29.50 -27.04
N GLY A 656 13.53 29.57 -25.73
CA GLY A 656 13.02 30.62 -24.84
C GLY A 656 13.74 30.64 -23.49
N CYS A 657 13.46 31.65 -22.68
CA CYS A 657 13.95 31.77 -21.31
C CYS A 657 12.84 32.20 -20.33
N LEU A 658 12.55 31.35 -19.36
CA LEU A 658 11.60 31.60 -18.28
C LEU A 658 12.34 32.16 -17.06
N CYS A 659 11.98 33.36 -16.62
CA CYS A 659 12.68 34.12 -15.61
C CYS A 659 11.86 34.21 -14.33
N LEU A 660 12.42 33.77 -13.21
CA LEU A 660 11.73 33.61 -11.93
C LEU A 660 12.33 34.55 -10.88
N TYR A 661 11.45 35.25 -10.15
CA TYR A 661 11.84 36.04 -8.98
C TYR A 661 10.82 35.91 -7.86
N ASN A 662 11.27 36.12 -6.61
CA ASN A 662 10.44 36.13 -5.40
C ASN A 662 10.80 37.32 -4.47
N SER A 663 11.70 38.18 -4.92
CA SER A 663 12.39 39.18 -4.10
C SER A 663 13.12 40.19 -4.99
N LYS A 664 13.47 41.36 -4.43
CA LYS A 664 14.23 42.40 -5.15
C LYS A 664 15.63 41.92 -5.57
N GLU A 665 16.25 41.05 -4.79
CA GLU A 665 17.55 40.44 -5.10
C GLU A 665 17.47 39.47 -6.28
N SER A 666 16.50 38.54 -6.27
CA SER A 666 16.32 37.59 -7.38
C SER A 666 15.93 38.30 -8.68
N LEU A 667 15.12 39.35 -8.61
CA LEU A 667 14.80 40.22 -9.76
C LEU A 667 16.05 40.95 -10.29
N SER A 668 16.91 41.44 -9.40
CA SER A 668 18.17 42.09 -9.76
C SER A 668 19.16 41.10 -10.40
N TYR A 669 19.22 39.86 -9.91
CA TYR A 669 20.00 38.77 -10.50
C TYR A 669 19.50 38.39 -11.91
N VAL A 670 18.18 38.33 -12.12
CA VAL A 670 17.56 38.09 -13.43
C VAL A 670 17.97 39.17 -14.44
N LEU A 671 17.79 40.46 -14.08
CA LEU A 671 18.24 41.61 -14.87
C LEU A 671 19.72 41.48 -15.25
N GLU A 672 20.59 41.32 -14.25
CA GLU A 672 22.03 41.35 -14.44
C GLU A 672 22.52 40.13 -15.26
N SER A 673 21.88 38.97 -15.10
CA SER A 673 22.19 37.75 -15.86
C SER A 673 21.79 37.86 -17.32
N ILE A 674 20.61 38.41 -17.63
CA ILE A 674 20.18 38.62 -19.04
C ILE A 674 21.10 39.65 -19.71
N GLU A 675 21.41 40.75 -19.03
CA GLU A 675 22.31 41.79 -19.54
C GLU A 675 23.74 41.24 -19.79
N LYS A 676 24.31 40.47 -18.84
CA LYS A 676 25.58 39.76 -19.02
C LYS A 676 25.55 38.75 -20.18
N SER A 677 24.40 38.11 -20.43
CA SER A 677 24.20 37.17 -21.55
C SER A 677 24.19 37.88 -22.90
N ARG A 678 23.46 38.99 -23.03
CA ARG A 678 23.45 39.87 -24.23
C ARG A 678 24.84 40.46 -24.52
N GLN A 679 25.57 40.87 -23.48
CA GLN A 679 26.96 41.32 -23.62
C GLN A 679 27.92 40.21 -24.10
N SER A 680 27.72 38.96 -23.66
CA SER A 680 28.61 37.84 -24.05
C SER A 680 28.44 37.37 -25.50
N THR A 681 27.31 37.71 -26.14
CA THR A 681 26.97 37.31 -27.50
C THR A 681 27.34 38.35 -28.57
N LEU A 682 27.63 39.59 -28.17
CA LEU A 682 27.98 40.72 -29.04
C LEU A 682 29.23 40.53 -29.94
N GLY A 683 30.02 39.48 -29.71
CA GLY A 683 31.24 39.16 -30.45
C GLY A 683 31.12 38.08 -31.53
N ARG A 684 29.93 37.53 -31.80
CA ARG A 684 29.69 36.53 -32.86
C ARG A 684 28.60 37.01 -33.83
N ARG A 685 28.66 36.57 -35.09
CA ARG A 685 27.75 37.03 -36.17
C ARG A 685 26.31 36.51 -36.07
N ASP A 686 26.03 35.58 -35.16
CA ASP A 686 24.72 34.94 -35.02
C ASP A 686 23.82 35.71 -34.04
N ASN A 687 23.04 36.66 -34.57
CA ASN A 687 22.25 37.61 -33.78
C ASN A 687 21.03 36.99 -33.04
N HIS A 688 20.90 35.66 -33.00
CA HIS A 688 19.70 34.94 -32.56
C HIS A 688 19.37 35.13 -31.06
N MET A 689 20.37 35.35 -30.21
CA MET A 689 20.14 35.59 -28.78
C MET A 689 19.60 36.99 -28.47
N ALA A 690 19.59 37.92 -29.44
CA ALA A 690 18.93 39.21 -29.29
C ALA A 690 17.39 39.13 -29.38
N GLN A 691 16.85 38.03 -29.89
CA GLN A 691 15.42 37.78 -30.12
C GLN A 691 14.91 36.53 -29.35
N LEU A 692 15.63 36.05 -28.34
CA LEU A 692 15.17 34.94 -27.50
C LEU A 692 13.90 35.36 -26.74
N PRO A 693 12.73 34.71 -26.93
CA PRO A 693 11.53 35.09 -26.22
C PRO A 693 11.69 34.83 -24.73
N MET A 694 11.23 35.79 -23.92
CA MET A 694 11.38 35.78 -22.47
C MET A 694 10.03 36.00 -21.79
N THR A 695 9.85 35.34 -20.65
CA THR A 695 8.71 35.56 -19.76
C THR A 695 9.20 35.71 -18.32
N LEU A 696 8.73 36.72 -17.60
CA LEU A 696 9.04 37.00 -16.21
C LEU A 696 7.85 36.63 -15.32
N ILE A 697 8.09 35.82 -14.27
CA ILE A 697 7.08 35.35 -13.32
C ILE A 697 7.50 35.68 -11.89
N LEU A 698 6.58 36.27 -11.12
CA LEU A 698 6.66 36.39 -9.67
C LEU A 698 6.19 35.07 -9.02
N VAL A 699 7.08 34.41 -8.29
CA VAL A 699 6.83 33.11 -7.63
C VAL A 699 6.73 33.30 -6.12
N THR A 700 5.64 32.84 -5.50
CA THR A 700 5.46 32.83 -4.04
C THR A 700 6.13 31.61 -3.41
N LYS A 701 6.60 31.72 -2.16
CA LYS A 701 7.22 30.60 -1.43
C LYS A 701 6.16 29.57 -1.01
N ARG A 702 6.49 28.28 -1.12
CA ARG A 702 5.69 27.19 -0.54
C ARG A 702 5.45 27.44 0.95
N GLY A 703 4.21 27.22 1.40
CA GLY A 703 3.80 27.34 2.81
C GLY A 703 3.16 28.67 3.21
N VAL A 704 2.98 29.61 2.28
CA VAL A 704 2.23 30.86 2.51
C VAL A 704 0.89 30.79 1.77
N GLY A 705 -0.23 31.02 2.47
CA GLY A 705 -1.57 30.72 1.96
C GLY A 705 -2.14 31.79 1.01
N SER A 706 -1.79 33.05 1.25
CA SER A 706 -2.28 34.19 0.48
C SER A 706 -1.18 35.21 0.17
N ILE A 707 -1.40 35.99 -0.89
CA ILE A 707 -0.67 37.23 -1.18
C ILE A 707 -0.74 38.23 -0.01
N GLY A 708 -1.80 38.16 0.81
CA GLY A 708 -1.95 39.00 2.00
C GLY A 708 -0.92 38.73 3.11
N ASP A 709 -0.46 37.48 3.26
CA ASP A 709 0.37 37.05 4.40
C ASP A 709 1.84 37.54 4.32
N ILE A 710 2.26 38.09 3.17
CA ILE A 710 3.61 38.63 2.91
C ILE A 710 3.66 40.16 3.18
N GLY A 711 2.51 40.76 3.55
CA GLY A 711 2.30 42.20 3.54
C GLY A 711 1.87 42.68 2.15
N GLY A 712 0.80 43.48 2.10
CA GLY A 712 0.23 43.97 0.85
C GLY A 712 1.19 44.91 0.10
N GLU A 713 1.79 45.86 0.81
CA GLU A 713 2.70 46.86 0.23
C GLU A 713 3.96 46.25 -0.38
N THR A 714 4.56 45.28 0.33
CA THR A 714 5.76 44.54 -0.11
C THR A 714 5.49 43.74 -1.38
N THR A 715 4.34 43.06 -1.47
CA THR A 715 3.99 42.28 -2.66
C THR A 715 3.62 43.18 -3.85
N HIS A 716 2.84 44.23 -3.63
CA HIS A 716 2.52 45.22 -4.67
C HIS A 716 3.78 45.90 -5.23
N SER A 717 4.72 46.26 -4.36
CA SER A 717 6.02 46.84 -4.76
C SER A 717 6.85 45.87 -5.62
N LEU A 718 6.80 44.56 -5.37
CA LEU A 718 7.48 43.55 -6.19
C LEU A 718 6.78 43.30 -7.53
N ILE A 719 5.46 43.45 -7.63
CA ILE A 719 4.72 43.39 -8.90
C ILE A 719 5.09 44.59 -9.78
N VAL A 720 5.02 45.82 -9.23
CA VAL A 720 5.37 47.04 -9.97
C VAL A 720 6.84 47.03 -10.43
N GLN A 721 7.77 46.60 -9.58
CA GLN A 721 9.18 46.42 -9.97
C GLN A 721 9.33 45.34 -11.06
N GLY A 722 8.56 44.24 -11.00
CA GLY A 722 8.53 43.21 -12.04
C GLY A 722 8.05 43.74 -13.39
N GLN A 723 6.95 44.48 -13.42
CA GLN A 723 6.39 45.08 -14.64
C GLN A 723 7.35 46.12 -15.26
N GLN A 724 8.03 46.92 -14.44
CA GLN A 724 9.10 47.83 -14.91
C GLN A 724 10.28 47.06 -15.52
N VAL A 725 10.69 45.96 -14.89
CA VAL A 725 11.78 45.10 -15.39
C VAL A 725 11.39 44.38 -16.67
N ALA A 726 10.15 43.87 -16.77
CA ALA A 726 9.63 43.23 -17.97
C ALA A 726 9.59 44.21 -19.15
N SER A 727 9.13 45.44 -18.91
CA SER A 727 9.16 46.55 -19.88
C SER A 727 10.58 46.86 -20.35
N LYS A 728 11.56 46.92 -19.42
CA LYS A 728 12.98 47.17 -19.74
C LYS A 728 13.64 46.03 -20.52
N LEU A 729 13.24 44.78 -20.26
CA LEU A 729 13.77 43.59 -20.94
C LEU A 729 13.06 43.28 -22.27
N GLN A 730 11.93 43.94 -22.53
CA GLN A 730 10.98 43.63 -23.62
C GLN A 730 10.47 42.18 -23.55
N CYS A 731 10.10 41.73 -22.35
CA CYS A 731 9.62 40.37 -22.09
C CYS A 731 8.18 40.37 -21.55
N VAL A 732 7.46 39.25 -21.71
CA VAL A 732 6.10 39.10 -21.17
C VAL A 732 6.17 39.06 -19.64
N PHE A 733 5.32 39.82 -18.95
CA PHE A 733 5.06 39.65 -17.52
C PHE A 733 3.85 38.73 -17.34
N LEU A 734 3.91 37.79 -16.40
CA LEU A 734 2.73 37.04 -15.96
C LEU A 734 2.44 37.37 -14.49
N ASP A 735 1.22 37.82 -14.23
CA ASP A 735 0.77 38.16 -12.89
C ASP A 735 0.73 36.92 -11.96
N PRO A 736 0.97 37.10 -10.66
CA PRO A 736 0.87 36.01 -9.68
C PRO A 736 -0.58 35.54 -9.54
N VAL A 737 -0.79 34.23 -9.41
CA VAL A 737 -2.13 33.64 -9.36
C VAL A 737 -2.83 33.96 -8.04
N SER A 738 -4.04 34.49 -8.09
CA SER A 738 -4.93 34.60 -6.92
C SER A 738 -5.25 33.20 -6.38
N THR A 739 -4.92 32.93 -5.11
CA THR A 739 -4.97 31.55 -4.57
C THR A 739 -6.38 30.98 -4.55
N GLY A 740 -6.62 29.93 -5.35
CA GLY A 740 -7.85 29.15 -5.35
C GLY A 740 -7.60 27.73 -5.85
N MET A 741 -7.78 26.74 -4.97
CA MET A 741 -7.75 25.29 -5.27
C MET A 741 -6.44 24.75 -5.87
N GLY A 742 -5.45 24.45 -5.02
CA GLY A 742 -4.27 23.66 -5.43
C GLY A 742 -3.33 23.30 -4.26
N TYR A 743 -3.01 22.01 -4.09
CA TYR A 743 -2.06 21.56 -3.07
C TYR A 743 -0.60 21.82 -3.49
N GLY A 744 0.07 22.75 -2.80
CA GLY A 744 1.53 22.75 -2.61
C GLY A 744 2.46 23.08 -3.80
N ARG A 745 1.95 23.50 -4.96
CA ARG A 745 2.77 23.85 -6.15
C ARG A 745 3.04 25.35 -6.25
N SER A 746 4.16 25.72 -6.88
CA SER A 746 4.62 27.11 -6.97
C SER A 746 4.08 27.90 -8.18
N VAL A 747 3.73 27.20 -9.27
CA VAL A 747 3.22 27.76 -10.54
C VAL A 747 2.06 26.90 -11.04
N ASN A 748 1.07 27.51 -11.69
CA ASN A 748 -0.09 26.80 -12.23
C ASN A 748 0.23 26.18 -13.61
N GLU A 749 -0.21 24.94 -13.84
CA GLU A 749 -0.11 24.25 -15.14
C GLU A 749 -0.70 25.06 -16.31
N LYS A 750 -1.75 25.85 -16.07
CA LYS A 750 -2.30 26.79 -17.06
C LYS A 750 -1.29 27.85 -17.50
N GLN A 751 -0.46 28.37 -16.59
CA GLN A 751 0.59 29.34 -16.92
C GLN A 751 1.75 28.67 -17.68
N ILE A 752 2.12 27.44 -17.30
CA ILE A 752 3.15 26.66 -18.02
C ILE A 752 2.70 26.42 -19.48
N ASN A 753 1.45 25.99 -19.68
CA ASN A 753 0.84 25.86 -21.00
C ASN A 753 0.84 27.19 -21.79
N GLN A 754 0.48 28.31 -21.17
CA GLN A 754 0.49 29.64 -21.80
C GLN A 754 1.89 30.06 -22.27
N VAL A 755 2.92 29.82 -21.46
CA VAL A 755 4.33 30.06 -21.82
C VAL A 755 4.75 29.19 -23.01
N LEU A 756 4.47 27.88 -22.97
CA LEU A 756 4.87 26.95 -24.04
C LEU A 756 4.17 27.25 -25.37
N LYS A 757 2.90 27.68 -25.37
CA LYS A 757 2.18 28.15 -26.58
C LYS A 757 2.86 29.39 -27.18
N SER A 758 3.09 30.42 -26.36
CA SER A 758 3.74 31.67 -26.78
C SER A 758 5.12 31.43 -27.41
N LEU A 759 5.87 30.45 -26.90
CA LEU A 759 7.16 30.02 -27.48
C LEU A 759 7.03 29.31 -28.82
N LEU A 760 6.01 28.47 -29.02
CA LEU A 760 5.75 27.81 -30.30
C LEU A 760 5.25 28.78 -31.38
N ASP A 761 4.42 29.75 -31.01
CA ASP A 761 3.98 30.80 -31.95
C ASP A 761 5.12 31.75 -32.31
N SER A 762 6.01 32.05 -31.36
CA SER A 762 7.27 32.74 -31.65
C SER A 762 8.15 31.94 -32.63
N LYS A 763 8.28 30.62 -32.45
CA LYS A 763 9.03 29.72 -33.34
C LYS A 763 8.45 29.68 -34.78
N ARG A 764 7.13 29.83 -34.94
CA ARG A 764 6.47 29.91 -36.26
C ARG A 764 6.85 31.20 -37.01
N ASN A 765 6.89 32.34 -36.33
CA ASN A 765 7.10 33.65 -36.96
C ASN A 765 8.53 33.88 -37.49
N LEU A 766 9.56 33.22 -36.94
CA LEU A 766 10.94 33.37 -37.44
C LEU A 766 11.20 32.75 -38.83
N ASN A 767 10.28 31.92 -39.36
CA ASN A 767 10.45 31.27 -40.66
C ASN A 767 9.98 32.13 -41.85
N HIS A 768 9.55 33.37 -41.63
CA HIS A 768 9.20 34.32 -42.69
C HIS A 768 10.29 35.39 -42.87
N PRO A 769 10.86 35.58 -44.08
CA PRO A 769 11.79 36.68 -44.33
C PRO A 769 11.05 38.02 -44.26
N ALA A 770 11.69 39.02 -43.65
CA ALA A 770 11.12 40.36 -43.49
C ALA A 770 10.80 41.03 -44.84
N PRO A 771 9.73 41.86 -44.93
CA PRO A 771 9.38 42.56 -46.15
C PRO A 771 10.48 43.55 -46.58
N ASN A 772 10.70 43.64 -47.89
CA ASN A 772 11.74 44.48 -48.47
C ASN A 772 11.25 45.94 -48.62
N ILE A 773 12.08 46.91 -48.24
CA ILE A 773 11.69 48.34 -48.21
C ILE A 773 11.74 48.91 -49.64
N LYS A 774 10.70 48.64 -50.45
CA LYS A 774 10.56 49.21 -51.81
C LYS A 774 9.16 49.66 -52.26
N ASP A 775 8.10 49.44 -51.48
CA ASP A 775 6.71 49.73 -51.91
C ASP A 775 6.01 50.91 -51.21
N LEU A 776 6.76 51.77 -50.49
CA LEU A 776 6.26 52.97 -49.80
C LEU A 776 5.72 54.11 -50.72
N HIS A 777 5.52 53.85 -52.01
CA HIS A 777 5.03 54.82 -53.00
C HIS A 777 3.65 54.46 -53.57
N GLN A 778 2.94 53.47 -53.01
CA GLN A 778 1.56 53.11 -53.42
C GLN A 778 0.51 53.23 -52.29
N GLU A 779 0.88 53.74 -51.11
CA GLU A 779 0.01 53.87 -49.92
C GLU A 779 -0.85 55.17 -49.86
N GLN A 780 -1.15 55.80 -51.00
CA GLN A 780 -2.05 56.98 -51.04
C GLN A 780 -3.22 56.87 -52.03
N GLN A 781 -3.51 55.69 -52.57
CA GLN A 781 -4.62 55.55 -53.53
C GLN A 781 -5.46 54.25 -53.44
N GLN A 782 -5.51 53.61 -52.27
CA GLN A 782 -6.48 52.53 -51.97
C GLN A 782 -7.19 52.75 -50.62
N LEU A 783 -7.93 53.86 -50.52
CA LEU A 783 -8.94 54.09 -49.48
C LEU A 783 -10.35 53.89 -50.08
N GLN A 784 -10.64 52.65 -50.50
CA GLN A 784 -11.97 52.21 -50.91
C GLN A 784 -12.11 50.70 -50.67
N ASN A 785 -13.01 50.33 -49.77
CA ASN A 785 -13.35 48.93 -49.52
C ASN A 785 -14.09 48.34 -50.74
N PRO A 786 -13.90 47.06 -51.07
CA PRO A 786 -14.94 46.30 -51.72
C PRO A 786 -16.05 46.04 -50.69
N GLU A 787 -17.07 46.89 -50.64
CA GLU A 787 -18.29 46.56 -49.89
C GLU A 787 -18.95 45.33 -50.53
N ALA A 788 -19.34 44.35 -49.73
CA ALA A 788 -20.10 43.21 -50.22
C ALA A 788 -21.52 43.65 -50.61
N ASP A 789 -21.99 43.22 -51.78
CA ASP A 789 -23.32 43.52 -52.31
C ASP A 789 -24.44 43.07 -51.37
N LEU A 790 -24.21 42.00 -50.59
CA LEU A 790 -25.16 41.44 -49.64
C LEU A 790 -24.44 41.01 -48.36
N ARG A 791 -25.18 41.02 -47.24
CA ARG A 791 -24.75 40.55 -45.92
C ARG A 791 -25.77 39.53 -45.42
N ILE A 792 -25.35 38.29 -45.20
CA ILE A 792 -26.22 37.18 -44.83
C ILE A 792 -25.66 36.52 -43.57
N VAL A 793 -26.53 36.16 -42.63
CA VAL A 793 -26.12 35.48 -41.40
C VAL A 793 -26.62 34.03 -41.42
N MET A 794 -25.72 33.07 -41.21
CA MET A 794 -26.07 31.68 -40.94
C MET A 794 -26.01 31.43 -39.43
N CYS A 795 -27.15 31.10 -38.82
CA CYS A 795 -27.27 30.84 -37.38
C CYS A 795 -27.23 29.33 -37.10
N VAL A 796 -26.32 28.88 -36.23
CA VAL A 796 -26.25 27.49 -35.75
C VAL A 796 -26.46 27.40 -34.24
N MET A 797 -26.84 26.21 -33.74
CA MET A 797 -27.07 25.98 -32.31
C MET A 797 -25.83 25.40 -31.61
N CYS A 798 -25.54 25.93 -30.42
CA CYS A 798 -24.44 25.46 -29.58
C CYS A 798 -24.80 24.13 -28.90
N GLY A 799 -23.89 23.15 -28.99
CA GLY A 799 -24.11 21.80 -28.46
C GLY A 799 -24.87 20.84 -29.39
N ASP A 800 -25.22 21.25 -30.62
CA ASP A 800 -25.74 20.29 -31.62
C ASP A 800 -24.65 19.28 -32.05
N SER A 801 -25.10 18.08 -32.39
CA SER A 801 -24.28 16.88 -32.62
C SER A 801 -23.76 16.70 -34.05
N TYR A 802 -24.36 17.35 -35.04
CA TYR A 802 -23.95 17.26 -36.44
C TYR A 802 -22.58 17.94 -36.69
N ASP A 803 -21.86 17.46 -37.70
CA ASP A 803 -20.58 18.06 -38.11
C ASP A 803 -20.80 19.37 -38.88
N VAL A 804 -20.35 20.46 -38.27
CA VAL A 804 -20.41 21.82 -38.83
C VAL A 804 -19.48 21.95 -40.05
N ASP A 805 -18.38 21.20 -40.15
CA ASP A 805 -17.51 21.26 -41.32
C ASP A 805 -18.13 20.56 -42.54
N GLN A 806 -18.86 19.46 -42.35
CA GLN A 806 -19.66 18.86 -43.42
C GLN A 806 -20.73 19.84 -43.92
N LEU A 807 -21.51 20.42 -43.01
CA LEU A 807 -22.56 21.41 -43.30
C LEU A 807 -22.03 22.61 -44.09
N LEU A 808 -20.87 23.15 -43.71
CA LEU A 808 -20.26 24.33 -44.36
C LEU A 808 -19.45 24.00 -45.61
N SER A 809 -18.99 22.76 -45.78
CA SER A 809 -18.11 22.36 -46.88
C SER A 809 -18.57 22.75 -48.30
N PRO A 810 -19.88 22.76 -48.67
CA PRO A 810 -20.30 23.13 -50.01
C PRO A 810 -20.18 24.64 -50.30
N LEU A 811 -20.31 25.47 -49.25
CA LEU A 811 -20.18 26.93 -49.32
C LEU A 811 -18.71 27.36 -49.28
N LEU A 812 -17.88 26.65 -48.51
CA LEU A 812 -16.45 26.93 -48.33
C LEU A 812 -15.55 26.38 -49.45
N LEU A 813 -16.10 25.95 -50.60
CA LEU A 813 -15.31 25.51 -51.74
C LEU A 813 -14.51 26.67 -52.37
N PRO A 814 -13.23 26.49 -52.76
CA PRO A 814 -12.39 27.57 -53.34
C PRO A 814 -12.91 28.22 -54.63
N GLN A 815 -13.88 27.60 -55.30
CA GLN A 815 -14.55 28.12 -56.49
C GLN A 815 -15.68 29.12 -56.16
N HIS A 816 -16.08 29.20 -54.89
CA HIS A 816 -17.18 30.05 -54.40
C HIS A 816 -16.71 31.01 -53.31
N CYS A 817 -15.81 30.58 -52.42
CA CYS A 817 -15.35 31.32 -51.25
C CYS A 817 -13.96 31.95 -51.44
N ARG A 818 -13.81 33.21 -50.99
CA ARG A 818 -12.51 33.81 -50.64
C ARG A 818 -12.50 34.20 -49.17
N LEU A 819 -11.43 33.84 -48.48
CA LEU A 819 -11.18 34.34 -47.13
C LEU A 819 -10.79 35.82 -47.20
N SER A 820 -11.55 36.67 -46.50
CA SER A 820 -11.26 38.11 -46.44
C SER A 820 -10.00 38.35 -45.62
N GLN A 821 -9.04 39.09 -46.19
CA GLN A 821 -7.80 39.46 -45.52
C GLN A 821 -7.92 40.76 -44.70
N SER A 822 -9.07 41.43 -44.74
CA SER A 822 -9.30 42.72 -44.06
C SER A 822 -10.15 42.62 -42.78
N SER A 823 -10.88 41.53 -42.54
CA SER A 823 -11.75 41.35 -41.36
C SER A 823 -11.02 40.79 -40.14
N ALA A 824 -9.86 41.37 -39.79
CA ALA A 824 -8.99 40.96 -38.67
C ALA A 824 -9.58 41.14 -37.25
N SER A 825 -10.90 41.39 -37.14
CA SER A 825 -11.64 41.62 -35.89
C SER A 825 -12.82 40.65 -35.66
N SER A 826 -13.10 39.72 -36.58
CA SER A 826 -14.24 38.78 -36.46
C SER A 826 -13.99 37.50 -37.26
N GLY A 827 -13.49 36.45 -36.60
CA GLY A 827 -13.04 35.19 -37.22
C GLY A 827 -14.13 34.26 -37.76
N SER A 828 -15.33 34.79 -38.01
CA SER A 828 -16.57 34.07 -38.28
C SER A 828 -17.25 34.46 -39.60
N SER A 829 -16.59 35.28 -40.45
CA SER A 829 -17.12 35.77 -41.74
C SER A 829 -16.33 35.25 -42.94
N VAL A 830 -17.03 34.97 -44.04
CA VAL A 830 -16.43 34.52 -45.31
C VAL A 830 -17.09 35.21 -46.50
N LEU A 831 -16.31 35.54 -47.54
CA LEU A 831 -16.81 36.24 -48.73
C LEU A 831 -17.10 35.24 -49.86
N LEU A 832 -18.34 35.19 -50.34
CA LEU A 832 -18.76 34.32 -51.43
C LEU A 832 -19.00 35.10 -52.74
N GLU A 833 -18.33 34.71 -53.84
CA GLU A 833 -18.62 35.20 -55.20
C GLU A 833 -19.58 34.24 -55.92
N LEU A 834 -20.88 34.49 -55.85
CA LEU A 834 -21.91 33.65 -56.48
C LEU A 834 -22.58 34.33 -57.68
N SER A 835 -23.14 33.55 -58.60
CA SER A 835 -23.82 34.06 -59.81
C SER A 835 -25.34 33.94 -59.67
N VAL A 836 -25.97 34.94 -59.06
CA VAL A 836 -27.42 34.97 -58.77
C VAL A 836 -28.14 35.70 -59.90
N SER A 837 -29.17 35.07 -60.47
CA SER A 837 -30.00 35.65 -61.55
C SER A 837 -29.22 36.18 -62.78
N GLY A 838 -28.02 35.63 -63.05
CA GLY A 838 -27.15 36.04 -64.15
C GLY A 838 -26.17 37.19 -63.84
N GLN A 839 -26.18 37.74 -62.62
CA GLN A 839 -25.18 38.70 -62.14
C GLN A 839 -24.24 38.04 -61.12
N ARG A 840 -22.96 38.44 -61.11
CA ARG A 840 -22.05 38.06 -60.01
C ARG A 840 -22.36 38.97 -58.81
N GLN A 841 -22.61 38.37 -57.66
CA GLN A 841 -22.93 39.03 -56.40
C GLN A 841 -21.85 38.64 -55.36
N SER A 842 -21.35 39.61 -54.62
CA SER A 842 -20.42 39.42 -53.51
C SER A 842 -21.19 39.37 -52.19
N ILE A 843 -21.25 38.20 -51.57
CA ILE A 843 -22.01 37.95 -50.33
C ILE A 843 -21.04 37.83 -49.16
N ASP A 844 -21.14 38.71 -48.17
CA ASP A 844 -20.55 38.51 -46.85
C ASP A 844 -21.44 37.56 -46.04
N LEU A 845 -20.96 36.32 -45.85
CA LEU A 845 -21.62 35.30 -45.05
C LEU A 845 -20.98 35.25 -43.66
N SER A 846 -21.68 35.77 -42.67
CA SER A 846 -21.32 35.63 -41.26
C SER A 846 -21.94 34.35 -40.69
N ILE A 847 -21.12 33.43 -40.22
CA ILE A 847 -21.54 32.13 -39.66
C ILE A 847 -21.40 32.24 -38.14
N LEU A 848 -22.52 32.25 -37.43
CA LEU A 848 -22.59 32.59 -36.00
C LEU A 848 -23.44 31.58 -35.24
N SER A 849 -23.25 31.47 -33.94
CA SER A 849 -24.24 30.87 -33.06
C SER A 849 -25.54 31.71 -33.05
N TYR A 850 -26.65 31.10 -32.64
CA TYR A 850 -27.84 31.87 -32.29
C TYR A 850 -27.53 32.97 -31.27
N HIS A 851 -26.79 32.68 -30.20
CA HIS A 851 -26.55 33.66 -29.12
C HIS A 851 -25.73 34.87 -29.57
N SER A 852 -24.72 34.69 -30.44
CA SER A 852 -24.01 35.82 -31.04
C SER A 852 -24.85 36.56 -32.11
N SER A 853 -25.76 35.86 -32.78
CA SER A 853 -26.73 36.47 -33.69
C SER A 853 -27.79 37.32 -32.95
N PHE A 854 -28.22 36.89 -31.75
CA PHE A 854 -29.10 37.65 -30.85
C PHE A 854 -28.51 39.02 -30.48
N SER A 855 -27.19 39.14 -30.34
CA SER A 855 -26.49 40.42 -30.11
C SER A 855 -26.36 41.26 -31.38
N MET A 856 -26.06 40.64 -32.54
CA MET A 856 -25.78 41.36 -33.77
C MET A 856 -27.02 41.98 -34.44
N ARG A 857 -28.20 41.36 -34.28
CA ARG A 857 -29.43 41.75 -35.00
C ARG A 857 -29.94 43.17 -34.76
N LYS A 858 -29.52 43.86 -33.69
CA LYS A 858 -29.83 45.28 -33.42
C LYS A 858 -28.75 46.26 -33.90
N SER A 859 -27.56 45.81 -34.27
CA SER A 859 -26.37 46.66 -34.45
C SER A 859 -25.72 46.59 -35.83
N ARG A 860 -26.21 45.73 -36.73
CA ARG A 860 -25.72 45.61 -38.12
C ARG A 860 -26.84 45.28 -39.10
N LEU A 861 -26.76 45.87 -40.30
CA LEU A 861 -27.58 45.54 -41.45
C LEU A 861 -27.36 44.07 -41.88
N VAL A 862 -28.44 43.30 -41.92
CA VAL A 862 -28.50 41.92 -42.43
C VAL A 862 -29.60 41.83 -43.49
N HIS A 863 -29.27 41.33 -44.68
CA HIS A 863 -30.17 41.23 -45.82
C HIS A 863 -30.96 39.91 -45.87
N GLY A 864 -30.55 38.90 -45.11
CA GLY A 864 -31.24 37.61 -45.01
C GLY A 864 -30.60 36.69 -43.95
N TYR A 865 -31.40 35.76 -43.41
CA TYR A 865 -30.96 34.77 -42.42
C TYR A 865 -31.10 33.34 -42.95
N ILE A 866 -30.10 32.50 -42.70
CA ILE A 866 -30.18 31.05 -42.83
C ILE A 866 -30.15 30.46 -41.42
N VAL A 867 -31.27 29.94 -40.92
CA VAL A 867 -31.40 29.43 -39.55
C VAL A 867 -31.36 27.90 -39.55
N VAL A 868 -30.31 27.35 -38.94
CA VAL A 868 -30.01 25.93 -38.93
C VAL A 868 -30.43 25.30 -37.61
N TYR A 869 -31.06 24.13 -37.64
CA TYR A 869 -31.39 23.36 -36.43
C TYR A 869 -31.19 21.85 -36.62
N SER A 870 -30.83 21.16 -35.54
CA SER A 870 -30.81 19.69 -35.52
C SER A 870 -32.24 19.15 -35.41
N ALA A 871 -32.67 18.33 -36.37
CA ALA A 871 -33.96 17.64 -36.31
C ALA A 871 -34.04 16.61 -35.16
N LYS A 872 -32.88 16.23 -34.59
CA LYS A 872 -32.75 15.31 -33.45
C LYS A 872 -32.96 15.98 -32.09
N ARG A 873 -32.84 17.31 -32.01
CA ARG A 873 -32.72 18.05 -30.74
C ARG A 873 -33.77 19.16 -30.63
N LYS A 874 -34.81 18.93 -29.83
CA LYS A 874 -35.94 19.85 -29.60
C LYS A 874 -35.50 21.26 -29.16
N ALA A 875 -34.43 21.38 -28.35
CA ALA A 875 -33.87 22.68 -27.96
C ALA A 875 -33.34 23.52 -29.13
N SER A 876 -32.89 22.88 -30.21
CA SER A 876 -32.37 23.55 -31.40
C SER A 876 -33.48 24.27 -32.18
N LEU A 877 -34.61 23.57 -32.43
CA LEU A 877 -35.79 24.18 -33.04
C LEU A 877 -36.45 25.23 -32.11
N ALA A 878 -36.49 24.98 -30.79
CA ALA A 878 -37.02 25.97 -29.84
C ALA A 878 -36.19 27.26 -29.82
N THR A 879 -34.86 27.17 -29.86
CA THR A 879 -33.97 28.34 -29.92
C THR A 879 -34.09 29.08 -31.24
N LEU A 880 -34.31 28.37 -32.36
CA LEU A 880 -34.66 28.95 -33.66
C LEU A 880 -35.97 29.76 -33.55
N CYS A 881 -37.03 29.21 -32.97
CA CYS A 881 -38.29 29.93 -32.74
C CYS A 881 -38.08 31.20 -31.89
N ALA A 882 -37.36 31.10 -30.77
CA ALA A 882 -37.03 32.25 -29.93
C ALA A 882 -36.25 33.34 -30.68
N PHE A 883 -35.39 32.96 -31.63
CA PHE A 883 -34.64 33.88 -32.47
C PHE A 883 -35.53 34.61 -33.49
N LEU A 884 -36.43 33.89 -34.18
CA LEU A 884 -37.36 34.46 -35.16
C LEU A 884 -38.37 35.43 -34.55
N CYS A 885 -38.76 35.25 -33.27
CA CYS A 885 -39.76 36.09 -32.59
C CYS A 885 -39.53 37.61 -32.69
N GLU A 886 -38.27 38.05 -32.83
CA GLU A 886 -37.89 39.46 -32.88
C GLU A 886 -37.15 39.83 -34.19
N ILE A 887 -37.36 39.06 -35.27
CA ILE A 887 -36.91 39.40 -36.62
C ILE A 887 -38.07 39.99 -37.42
N GLN A 888 -37.78 41.03 -38.20
CA GLN A 888 -38.76 41.68 -39.06
C GLN A 888 -39.16 40.80 -40.25
N ASP A 889 -40.45 40.77 -40.55
CA ASP A 889 -41.08 39.93 -41.57
C ASP A 889 -40.70 40.27 -43.03
N ILE A 890 -39.96 41.36 -43.18
CA ILE A 890 -39.44 41.88 -44.45
C ILE A 890 -38.11 41.24 -44.84
N ILE A 891 -37.34 40.70 -43.89
CA ILE A 891 -36.02 40.09 -44.11
C ILE A 891 -36.20 38.60 -44.47
N PRO A 892 -35.77 38.12 -45.66
CA PRO A 892 -35.89 36.70 -46.03
C PRO A 892 -35.23 35.73 -45.05
N VAL A 893 -35.88 34.60 -44.82
CA VAL A 893 -35.39 33.52 -43.95
C VAL A 893 -35.44 32.17 -44.67
N GLN A 894 -34.34 31.42 -44.61
CA GLN A 894 -34.24 30.01 -44.97
C GLN A 894 -34.08 29.17 -43.70
N LEU A 895 -35.03 28.29 -43.40
CA LEU A 895 -34.88 27.23 -42.40
C LEU A 895 -34.11 26.06 -43.03
N LEU A 896 -33.19 25.48 -42.25
CA LEU A 896 -32.37 24.34 -42.65
C LEU A 896 -32.34 23.30 -41.52
N ALA A 897 -33.01 22.16 -41.74
CA ALA A 897 -33.00 21.04 -40.80
C ALA A 897 -31.81 20.10 -41.08
N VAL A 898 -31.10 19.67 -40.05
CA VAL A 898 -29.95 18.76 -40.16
C VAL A 898 -30.22 17.46 -39.42
N GLY A 899 -29.95 16.32 -40.08
CA GLY A 899 -29.91 14.98 -39.47
C GLY A 899 -28.55 14.31 -39.60
N GLU A 900 -28.30 13.26 -38.81
CA GLU A 900 -27.03 12.51 -38.85
C GLU A 900 -27.06 11.36 -39.86
N SER A 901 -28.24 10.81 -40.19
CA SER A 901 -28.39 9.80 -41.25
C SER A 901 -29.73 9.90 -41.97
N GLN A 902 -29.80 9.38 -43.20
CA GLN A 902 -31.05 9.32 -43.97
C GLN A 902 -32.11 8.43 -43.31
N SER A 903 -31.70 7.33 -42.67
CA SER A 903 -32.60 6.44 -41.90
C SER A 903 -33.14 7.10 -40.62
N GLU A 904 -32.36 7.94 -39.95
CA GLU A 904 -32.83 8.68 -38.78
C GLU A 904 -33.98 9.64 -39.13
N LEU A 905 -33.92 10.28 -40.30
CA LEU A 905 -34.97 11.17 -40.80
C LEU A 905 -36.26 10.43 -41.20
N THR A 906 -36.21 9.14 -41.54
CA THR A 906 -37.40 8.33 -41.91
C THR A 906 -37.99 7.55 -40.74
N ASP A 907 -37.14 7.00 -39.88
CA ASP A 907 -37.51 5.92 -38.97
C ASP A 907 -37.81 6.43 -37.54
N CYS A 908 -37.24 7.57 -37.14
CA CYS A 908 -37.45 8.15 -35.82
C CYS A 908 -38.65 9.12 -35.80
N GLU A 909 -39.71 8.77 -35.07
CA GLU A 909 -40.94 9.56 -34.97
C GLU A 909 -40.70 10.99 -34.48
N ALA A 910 -39.96 11.16 -33.38
CA ALA A 910 -39.63 12.48 -32.83
C ALA A 910 -38.83 13.37 -33.80
N VAL A 911 -37.99 12.77 -34.66
CA VAL A 911 -37.24 13.51 -35.70
C VAL A 911 -38.17 13.99 -36.80
N ARG A 912 -39.11 13.15 -37.26
CA ARG A 912 -40.14 13.55 -38.22
C ARG A 912 -41.03 14.68 -37.67
N ASP A 913 -41.37 14.63 -36.39
CA ASP A 913 -42.15 15.69 -35.75
C ASP A 913 -41.40 17.03 -35.73
N GLN A 914 -40.07 17.03 -35.55
CA GLN A 914 -39.23 18.22 -35.65
C GLN A 914 -39.04 18.71 -37.10
N LEU A 915 -39.07 17.82 -38.10
CA LEU A 915 -39.09 18.20 -39.52
C LEU A 915 -40.42 18.88 -39.88
N SER A 916 -41.56 18.24 -39.57
CA SER A 916 -42.91 18.78 -39.86
C SER A 916 -43.10 20.15 -39.20
N GLN A 917 -42.72 20.30 -37.93
CA GLN A 917 -42.80 21.59 -37.23
C GLN A 917 -41.92 22.69 -37.86
N GLY A 918 -40.77 22.35 -38.46
CA GLY A 918 -39.93 23.30 -39.18
C GLY A 918 -40.47 23.67 -40.57
N GLU A 919 -41.03 22.72 -41.31
CA GLU A 919 -41.66 22.97 -42.61
C GLU A 919 -42.95 23.80 -42.45
N GLU A 920 -43.80 23.46 -41.48
CA GLU A 920 -44.99 24.22 -41.10
C GLU A 920 -44.62 25.65 -40.65
N LEU A 921 -43.56 25.81 -39.85
CA LEU A 921 -43.08 27.13 -39.43
C LEU A 921 -42.56 27.96 -40.60
N ALA A 922 -41.79 27.35 -41.53
CA ALA A 922 -41.34 28.03 -42.74
C ALA A 922 -42.52 28.49 -43.60
N GLN A 923 -43.57 27.68 -43.72
CA GLN A 923 -44.79 28.04 -44.44
C GLN A 923 -45.55 29.20 -43.76
N GLU A 924 -45.70 29.15 -42.42
CA GLU A 924 -46.38 30.22 -41.64
C GLU A 924 -45.67 31.58 -41.72
N ILE A 925 -44.35 31.61 -41.92
CA ILE A 925 -43.58 32.86 -42.05
C ILE A 925 -43.34 33.33 -43.50
N GLU A 926 -43.87 32.65 -44.52
CA GLU A 926 -43.51 32.87 -45.94
C GLU A 926 -41.99 32.71 -46.23
N GLY A 927 -41.33 31.83 -45.48
CA GLY A 927 -39.90 31.53 -45.61
C GLY A 927 -39.62 30.38 -46.59
N ARG A 928 -38.36 29.93 -46.61
CA ARG A 928 -37.93 28.72 -47.32
C ARG A 928 -37.60 27.60 -46.33
N PHE A 929 -37.83 26.35 -46.70
CA PHE A 929 -37.44 25.16 -45.94
C PHE A 929 -36.49 24.29 -46.77
N ALA A 930 -35.61 23.55 -46.09
CA ALA A 930 -34.73 22.54 -46.66
C ALA A 930 -34.26 21.58 -45.55
N SER A 931 -33.91 20.35 -45.92
CA SER A 931 -33.27 19.38 -45.03
C SER A 931 -31.98 18.82 -45.64
N VAL A 932 -31.01 18.51 -44.78
CA VAL A 932 -29.69 17.97 -45.16
C VAL A 932 -29.23 16.90 -44.16
N VAL A 933 -28.30 16.03 -44.59
CA VAL A 933 -27.71 14.97 -43.75
C VAL A 933 -26.20 15.13 -43.71
N CYS A 934 -25.62 15.02 -42.52
CA CYS A 934 -24.18 15.01 -42.27
C CYS A 934 -23.79 13.66 -41.63
N ASP A 935 -23.36 12.69 -42.44
CA ASP A 935 -22.99 11.36 -41.98
C ASP A 935 -21.58 11.37 -41.35
N GLY A 936 -21.49 11.00 -40.06
CA GLY A 936 -20.22 10.89 -39.33
C GLY A 936 -19.30 9.78 -39.87
N SER A 937 -19.80 8.91 -40.75
CA SER A 937 -19.02 7.88 -41.45
C SER A 937 -18.13 8.52 -42.51
N GLY A 938 -16.81 8.30 -42.43
CA GLY A 938 -15.83 8.69 -43.47
C GLY A 938 -15.94 7.87 -44.77
N GLY A 939 -17.16 7.56 -45.22
CA GLY A 939 -17.47 6.68 -46.33
C GLY A 939 -17.44 7.38 -47.68
N LEU A 940 -16.44 7.03 -48.50
CA LEU A 940 -16.42 7.35 -49.93
C LEU A 940 -17.51 6.58 -50.71
N LEU A 941 -18.81 6.93 -50.55
CA LEU A 941 -19.90 6.42 -51.42
C LEU A 941 -21.28 7.12 -51.24
N MET A 942 -21.42 8.40 -51.63
CA MET A 942 -22.60 8.89 -52.38
C MET A 942 -22.45 10.36 -52.83
N GLN A 943 -21.83 10.56 -53.99
CA GLN A 943 -21.65 11.88 -54.60
C GLN A 943 -22.90 12.28 -55.41
N GLN A 944 -24.06 12.52 -54.76
CA GLN A 944 -25.24 13.06 -55.44
C GLN A 944 -25.88 14.27 -54.73
N GLN A 945 -25.64 15.43 -55.36
CA GLN A 945 -26.64 16.47 -55.61
C GLN A 945 -27.35 17.13 -54.41
N HIS A 946 -26.64 17.89 -53.59
CA HIS A 946 -27.05 19.28 -53.33
C HIS A 946 -25.83 20.21 -53.34
N ARG A 947 -25.75 21.02 -54.40
CA ARG A 947 -24.74 22.08 -54.58
C ARG A 947 -25.21 23.35 -53.86
N VAL A 948 -24.41 24.43 -53.98
CA VAL A 948 -24.84 25.80 -53.61
C VAL A 948 -26.18 26.19 -54.28
N ASP A 949 -26.54 25.54 -55.39
CA ASP A 949 -27.88 25.48 -56.01
C ASP A 949 -29.04 25.43 -54.98
N LEU A 950 -28.90 24.72 -53.85
CA LEU A 950 -29.91 24.65 -52.78
C LEU A 950 -30.30 26.03 -52.23
N PHE A 951 -29.33 26.94 -52.08
CA PHE A 951 -29.53 28.28 -51.53
C PHE A 951 -29.86 29.33 -52.62
N HIS A 952 -29.82 28.98 -53.91
CA HIS A 952 -30.08 29.93 -54.99
C HIS A 952 -31.48 30.57 -54.96
N PRO A 953 -32.58 29.86 -54.60
CA PRO A 953 -33.89 30.49 -54.43
C PRO A 953 -33.88 31.56 -53.33
N PHE A 954 -33.28 31.24 -52.18
CA PHE A 954 -33.12 32.18 -51.07
C PHE A 954 -32.25 33.39 -51.44
N PHE A 955 -31.08 33.18 -52.09
CA PHE A 955 -30.25 34.29 -52.55
C PHE A 955 -30.96 35.19 -53.56
N LYS A 956 -31.83 34.62 -54.41
CA LYS A 956 -32.69 35.41 -55.30
C LYS A 956 -33.69 36.25 -54.51
N ASP A 957 -34.40 35.67 -53.54
CA ASP A 957 -35.36 36.40 -52.69
C ASP A 957 -34.68 37.54 -51.92
N VAL A 958 -33.42 37.34 -51.48
CA VAL A 958 -32.58 38.35 -50.83
C VAL A 958 -32.20 39.48 -51.79
N VAL A 959 -31.79 39.18 -53.03
CA VAL A 959 -31.54 40.22 -54.06
C VAL A 959 -32.81 41.02 -54.35
N GLU A 960 -33.97 40.37 -54.47
CA GLU A 960 -35.24 41.04 -54.79
C GLU A 960 -35.76 41.93 -53.64
N LYS A 961 -35.51 41.58 -52.37
CA LYS A 961 -35.89 42.42 -51.21
C LYS A 961 -34.83 43.43 -50.76
N LYS A 962 -33.57 43.34 -51.25
CA LYS A 962 -32.41 44.14 -50.80
C LYS A 962 -32.74 45.59 -50.48
N THR A 963 -33.19 46.36 -51.48
CA THR A 963 -33.44 47.81 -51.37
C THR A 963 -34.48 48.16 -50.32
N ILE A 964 -35.43 47.27 -50.06
CA ILE A 964 -36.49 47.48 -49.06
C ILE A 964 -35.96 47.21 -47.66
N VAL A 965 -35.15 46.16 -47.47
CA VAL A 965 -34.48 45.86 -46.20
C VAL A 965 -33.49 46.99 -45.83
N GLU A 966 -32.71 47.47 -46.80
CA GLU A 966 -31.79 48.61 -46.62
C GLU A 966 -32.53 49.89 -46.20
N ALA A 967 -33.60 50.25 -46.91
CA ALA A 967 -34.41 51.42 -46.58
C ALA A 967 -35.05 51.32 -45.18
N THR A 968 -35.64 50.16 -44.84
CA THR A 968 -36.21 49.91 -43.51
C THR A 968 -35.16 50.02 -42.41
N HIS A 969 -34.00 49.37 -42.56
CA HIS A 969 -32.92 49.45 -41.59
C HIS A 969 -32.43 50.90 -41.39
N MET A 970 -32.37 51.70 -42.45
CA MET A 970 -32.08 53.14 -42.33
C MET A 970 -33.16 53.90 -41.56
N TYR A 971 -34.45 53.64 -41.81
CA TYR A 971 -35.55 54.27 -41.08
C TYR A 971 -35.55 53.92 -39.58
N ASP A 972 -35.32 52.66 -39.23
CA ASP A 972 -35.32 52.23 -37.83
C ASP A 972 -34.09 52.77 -37.06
N ASN A 973 -32.89 52.77 -37.68
CA ASN A 973 -31.70 53.39 -37.06
C ASN A 973 -31.86 54.90 -36.87
N VAL A 974 -32.50 55.61 -37.81
CA VAL A 974 -32.83 57.04 -37.65
C VAL A 974 -33.90 57.24 -36.56
N ALA A 975 -34.86 56.33 -36.41
CA ALA A 975 -35.85 56.39 -35.35
C ALA A 975 -35.23 56.18 -33.95
N GLU A 976 -34.34 55.20 -33.76
CA GLU A 976 -33.61 54.99 -32.49
C GLU A 976 -32.62 56.14 -32.21
N ALA A 977 -31.98 56.71 -33.23
CA ALA A 977 -31.12 57.89 -33.07
C ALA A 977 -31.90 59.17 -32.71
N CYS A 978 -33.19 59.25 -33.04
CA CYS A 978 -34.06 60.35 -32.64
C CYS A 978 -34.70 60.15 -31.26
N SER A 979 -35.09 58.92 -30.88
CA SER A 979 -35.69 58.65 -29.56
C SER A 979 -34.70 58.77 -28.39
N THR A 980 -33.39 58.75 -28.68
CA THR A 980 -32.30 58.86 -27.70
C THR A 980 -31.79 60.29 -27.45
N ASN A 981 -32.40 61.32 -28.06
CA ASN A 981 -31.82 62.68 -28.13
C ASN A 981 -32.66 63.84 -27.52
N GLU A 982 -33.56 63.58 -26.56
CA GLU A 982 -34.16 64.65 -25.74
C GLU A 982 -33.47 64.81 -24.38
N SER A 983 -32.40 65.64 -24.30
CA SER A 983 -31.99 66.40 -23.08
C SER A 983 -30.68 67.21 -23.21
N VAL A 984 -30.50 68.03 -24.25
CA VAL A 984 -29.39 69.02 -24.29
C VAL A 984 -29.89 70.41 -24.70
N HIS A 985 -29.50 71.45 -23.94
CA HIS A 985 -29.88 72.84 -24.19
C HIS A 985 -28.91 73.60 -25.11
N SER A 986 -29.39 74.73 -25.63
CA SER A 986 -28.80 75.50 -26.74
C SER A 986 -27.47 76.24 -26.42
N PRO A 987 -26.69 76.64 -27.46
CA PRO A 987 -25.31 77.09 -27.29
C PRO A 987 -25.13 78.63 -27.23
N ARG A 988 -23.99 79.05 -26.69
CA ARG A 988 -23.27 80.27 -27.12
C ARG A 988 -21.76 80.08 -26.92
N GLY A 989 -20.95 80.61 -27.84
CA GLY A 989 -19.51 80.33 -27.92
C GLY A 989 -18.59 81.49 -27.57
N GLY A 990 -17.30 81.20 -27.46
CA GLY A 990 -16.21 82.15 -27.23
C GLY A 990 -14.95 81.46 -26.70
N SER A 991 -13.87 81.47 -27.48
CA SER A 991 -12.50 81.11 -27.05
C SER A 991 -11.70 82.39 -26.76
N PRO A 992 -10.50 82.37 -26.12
CA PRO A 992 -9.66 81.21 -25.76
C PRO A 992 -9.05 81.22 -24.32
N SER A 993 -8.18 80.21 -24.09
CA SER A 993 -7.11 79.99 -23.07
C SER A 993 -6.38 81.22 -22.45
N PRO A 994 -5.51 81.11 -21.39
CA PRO A 994 -4.89 79.88 -20.81
C PRO A 994 -4.55 79.81 -19.28
N VAL A 995 -4.09 78.62 -18.84
CA VAL A 995 -2.92 78.36 -17.92
C VAL A 995 -2.96 78.61 -16.37
N THR A 996 -2.66 77.51 -15.64
CA THR A 996 -2.00 77.32 -14.30
C THR A 996 -2.65 77.64 -12.91
N THR A 997 -2.57 76.60 -12.07
CA THR A 997 -2.11 76.51 -10.65
C THR A 997 -2.97 76.86 -9.41
N LEU A 998 -2.78 75.95 -8.43
CA LEU A 998 -2.63 76.10 -6.96
C LEU A 998 -3.78 75.71 -6.01
N LEU A 999 -3.32 75.34 -4.80
CA LEU A 999 -3.99 74.61 -3.71
C LEU A 999 -4.51 75.55 -2.62
N ASP A 1000 -5.57 75.13 -1.92
CA ASP A 1000 -5.67 74.94 -0.45
C ASP A 1000 -7.18 74.74 -0.10
N SER A 1001 -7.61 73.78 0.73
CA SER A 1001 -7.41 73.51 2.18
C SER A 1001 -8.36 74.31 3.09
N GLU A 1002 -9.12 73.63 3.97
CA GLU A 1002 -9.52 74.03 5.35
C GLU A 1002 -10.42 72.95 6.03
N ASP A 1003 -10.61 73.04 7.35
CA ASP A 1003 -10.95 71.96 8.31
C ASP A 1003 -12.32 72.12 9.06
N ASP A 1004 -12.44 71.53 10.27
CA ASP A 1004 -13.41 71.72 11.39
C ASP A 1004 -14.70 70.85 11.51
N VAL A 1005 -15.19 70.40 12.71
CA VAL A 1005 -14.55 70.10 14.04
C VAL A 1005 -15.48 69.36 15.06
N GLU A 1006 -14.88 68.57 15.99
CA GLU A 1006 -15.36 68.14 17.36
C GLU A 1006 -16.71 67.38 17.62
N PRO A 1007 -17.02 66.89 18.87
CA PRO A 1007 -16.24 66.83 20.14
C PRO A 1007 -16.10 65.45 20.85
N SER A 1008 -15.26 65.41 21.92
CA SER A 1008 -14.97 64.27 22.84
C SER A 1008 -16.00 64.12 24.01
N SER A 1009 -15.93 63.26 25.06
CA SER A 1009 -14.87 62.47 25.75
C SER A 1009 -15.52 61.23 26.46
N PRO A 1010 -15.41 60.81 27.77
CA PRO A 1010 -14.47 61.07 28.90
C PRO A 1010 -14.03 59.85 29.80
N TYR A 1011 -12.72 59.75 30.15
CA TYR A 1011 -12.14 59.28 31.46
C TYR A 1011 -12.38 57.83 32.02
N ALA A 1012 -11.58 57.22 32.92
CA ALA A 1012 -10.32 57.55 33.63
C ALA A 1012 -9.48 56.29 33.99
N SER A 1013 -8.27 56.48 34.57
CA SER A 1013 -7.33 55.46 35.08
C SER A 1013 -7.02 55.62 36.58
N LEU A 1014 -6.58 54.56 37.32
CA LEU A 1014 -5.51 54.63 38.36
C LEU A 1014 -5.09 53.27 38.99
N ARG A 1015 -4.10 53.32 39.90
CA ARG A 1015 -3.37 52.21 40.58
C ARG A 1015 -3.73 52.07 42.08
N GLU A 1016 -3.39 50.91 42.66
CA GLU A 1016 -2.95 50.70 44.09
C GLU A 1016 -3.98 51.05 45.20
N ASP A 1017 -3.91 50.57 46.46
CA ASP A 1017 -2.95 49.70 47.17
C ASP A 1017 -3.60 48.94 48.36
N GLY A 1018 -2.83 48.03 49.00
CA GLY A 1018 -2.96 47.71 50.44
C GLY A 1018 -3.47 46.30 50.79
N THR A 1019 -2.95 45.60 51.81
CA THR A 1019 -2.13 46.05 52.96
C THR A 1019 -1.28 44.93 53.60
N PHE A 1020 -0.11 45.27 54.16
CA PHE A 1020 0.61 44.80 55.38
C PHE A 1020 0.50 43.31 55.86
N SER A 1021 1.53 42.63 56.43
CA SER A 1021 2.81 43.10 56.99
C SER A 1021 3.85 41.97 57.31
N ILE A 1022 5.15 42.32 57.19
CA ILE A 1022 6.28 42.00 58.12
C ILE A 1022 6.89 40.56 58.26
N HIS A 1023 8.23 40.51 58.03
CA HIS A 1023 9.31 39.61 58.51
C HIS A 1023 9.36 38.08 58.20
N GLY A 1024 10.22 37.71 57.22
CA GLY A 1024 11.57 37.19 57.52
C GLY A 1024 11.91 35.69 57.31
N GLY A 1025 12.83 35.35 56.37
CA GLY A 1025 13.57 34.06 56.43
C GLY A 1025 14.08 33.37 55.14
N VAL A 1026 15.18 33.88 54.53
CA VAL A 1026 16.25 33.13 53.80
C VAL A 1026 15.90 31.96 52.83
N LYS A 1027 16.09 32.15 51.51
CA LYS A 1027 17.04 31.37 50.63
C LYS A 1027 16.98 31.71 49.10
N VAL A 1028 18.14 32.12 48.56
CA VAL A 1028 18.87 31.68 47.31
C VAL A 1028 18.12 31.55 45.95
N PRO A 1029 18.71 31.94 44.77
CA PRO A 1029 17.92 32.51 43.68
C PRO A 1029 17.98 31.86 42.27
N SER A 1030 16.98 32.27 41.46
CA SER A 1030 16.94 32.60 40.01
C SER A 1030 18.25 32.73 39.20
N THR A 1031 18.21 32.43 37.88
CA THR A 1031 18.45 33.44 36.79
C THR A 1031 18.29 32.87 35.36
N CYS A 1032 18.13 33.80 34.41
CA CYS A 1032 18.30 33.66 32.96
C CYS A 1032 19.29 34.78 32.49
N GLU A 1033 19.53 35.17 31.23
CA GLU A 1033 18.91 34.89 29.91
C GLU A 1033 19.88 35.33 28.77
N LEU A 1034 19.36 35.43 27.53
CA LEU A 1034 19.89 36.26 26.41
C LEU A 1034 21.10 35.74 25.58
N GLU A 1035 21.53 36.55 24.61
CA GLU A 1035 22.06 36.11 23.29
C GLU A 1035 23.51 36.52 22.94
N ALA A 1036 24.02 35.86 21.88
CA ALA A 1036 24.83 36.39 20.76
C ALA A 1036 26.38 36.61 20.82
N SER A 1037 27.00 36.15 19.71
CA SER A 1037 28.23 36.60 19.01
C SER A 1037 29.66 36.30 19.52
N ASP A 1038 30.42 35.67 18.60
CA ASP A 1038 31.84 35.89 18.21
C ASP A 1038 32.99 35.81 19.25
N THR A 1039 34.16 35.20 19.01
CA THR A 1039 34.78 34.52 17.83
C THR A 1039 35.87 33.50 18.33
N PHE A 1040 36.88 32.92 17.63
CA PHE A 1040 37.60 33.16 16.35
C PHE A 1040 38.24 31.84 15.79
N SER A 1041 39.09 31.96 14.76
CA SER A 1041 39.83 30.90 14.02
C SER A 1041 41.01 30.26 14.79
N LEU A 1042 41.72 29.18 14.35
CA LEU A 1042 42.01 28.50 13.05
C LEU A 1042 41.95 26.94 13.25
N ILE A 1043 42.38 25.97 12.42
CA ILE A 1043 43.05 25.75 11.10
C ILE A 1043 42.61 24.28 10.69
N THR A 1044 42.26 23.81 9.48
CA THR A 1044 42.81 23.78 8.09
C THR A 1044 43.38 22.40 7.67
N GLU A 1045 42.68 21.74 6.73
CA GLU A 1045 43.07 20.71 5.72
C GLU A 1045 43.70 19.35 6.16
N LEU A 1046 43.54 18.17 5.51
CA LEU A 1046 43.27 17.63 4.14
C LEU A 1046 44.54 17.07 3.43
N ARG A 1047 44.43 15.86 2.83
CA ARG A 1047 45.43 15.13 2.01
C ARG A 1047 46.57 14.46 2.84
N THR A 1048 47.44 13.54 2.34
CA THR A 1048 47.84 13.23 0.94
C THR A 1048 48.44 11.81 0.77
N PHE A 1049 48.08 11.14 -0.34
CA PHE A 1049 48.90 10.24 -1.21
C PHE A 1049 49.25 8.76 -0.92
N GLU A 1050 49.27 8.02 -2.04
CA GLU A 1050 49.92 6.72 -2.27
C GLU A 1050 51.44 6.87 -2.55
N SER A 1051 52.21 5.77 -2.43
CA SER A 1051 53.25 5.32 -3.40
C SER A 1051 54.21 4.30 -2.77
N LYS A 1052 54.91 3.38 -3.48
CA LYS A 1052 54.81 2.81 -4.85
C LYS A 1052 55.63 1.50 -4.87
N LEU A 1053 55.39 0.61 -5.86
CA LEU A 1053 56.34 -0.22 -6.67
C LEU A 1053 57.66 -0.72 -6.01
N ASN A 1054 58.21 -1.92 -6.25
CA ASN A 1054 58.12 -2.90 -7.35
C ASN A 1054 58.78 -4.24 -6.83
N ASN A 1055 58.89 -5.41 -7.47
CA ASN A 1055 59.12 -5.75 -8.89
C ASN A 1055 59.09 -7.30 -9.12
N LYS A 1056 59.16 -7.74 -10.40
CA LYS A 1056 59.53 -9.08 -10.94
C LYS A 1056 58.55 -10.28 -10.92
N VAL A 1057 58.51 -10.96 -12.07
CA VAL A 1057 57.85 -12.23 -12.50
C VAL A 1057 58.38 -12.54 -13.94
N PRO A 1058 58.08 -13.68 -14.65
CA PRO A 1058 57.46 -14.97 -14.31
C PRO A 1058 58.52 -16.11 -14.59
N PRO A 1059 58.34 -17.24 -15.35
CA PRO A 1059 57.20 -18.11 -15.74
C PRO A 1059 57.50 -19.64 -15.48
N PRO A 1060 57.16 -20.65 -16.35
CA PRO A 1060 55.85 -21.31 -16.53
C PRO A 1060 55.87 -22.88 -16.37
N VAL A 1061 54.81 -23.54 -16.89
CA VAL A 1061 54.70 -24.93 -17.42
C VAL A 1061 53.90 -25.97 -16.60
N ARG A 1062 53.00 -26.69 -17.29
CA ARG A 1062 52.30 -27.95 -16.88
C ARG A 1062 53.00 -29.16 -17.53
N PRO A 1063 52.93 -30.38 -16.95
CA PRO A 1063 52.06 -31.39 -17.61
C PRO A 1063 51.38 -32.44 -16.69
N LYS A 1064 50.31 -33.05 -17.22
CA LYS A 1064 49.81 -34.44 -16.95
C LYS A 1064 50.32 -35.33 -18.13
N PRO A 1065 50.26 -36.70 -18.15
CA PRO A 1065 49.37 -37.60 -17.39
C PRO A 1065 49.97 -38.99 -16.95
N ALA A 1066 49.09 -39.85 -16.39
CA ALA A 1066 49.06 -41.34 -16.41
C ALA A 1066 50.26 -42.17 -15.84
N GLY A 1067 50.04 -43.40 -15.32
CA GLY A 1067 48.78 -44.11 -15.05
C GLY A 1067 48.97 -45.58 -14.60
N HIS A 1068 47.84 -46.25 -14.29
CA HIS A 1068 47.59 -47.71 -14.12
C HIS A 1068 48.48 -48.59 -13.22
N PHE A 1069 47.85 -49.33 -12.30
CA PHE A 1069 47.61 -50.78 -12.49
C PHE A 1069 46.45 -51.28 -11.59
N ASP A 1070 45.87 -52.43 -11.95
CA ASP A 1070 44.57 -52.94 -11.53
C ASP A 1070 44.64 -54.02 -10.43
N PHE A 1071 43.50 -54.38 -9.79
CA PHE A 1071 42.92 -55.74 -9.99
C PHE A 1071 41.60 -56.08 -9.24
N ILE A 1072 40.81 -56.94 -9.94
CA ILE A 1072 39.82 -57.95 -9.47
C ILE A 1072 38.49 -57.50 -8.82
N LYS A 1073 37.40 -58.12 -9.30
CA LYS A 1073 36.03 -58.13 -8.76
C LYS A 1073 35.43 -59.53 -8.89
N VAL A 1074 35.05 -60.16 -7.78
CA VAL A 1074 34.41 -61.50 -7.65
C VAL A 1074 33.49 -61.39 -6.42
N SER A 1075 32.13 -61.46 -6.48
CA SER A 1075 31.21 -62.58 -6.81
C SER A 1075 31.27 -63.74 -5.78
N LEU A 1076 30.22 -64.46 -5.40
CA LEU A 1076 28.79 -64.48 -5.77
C LEU A 1076 28.01 -65.25 -4.67
N SER A 1077 26.66 -65.20 -4.70
CA SER A 1077 25.73 -66.29 -4.27
C SER A 1077 25.63 -66.69 -2.78
N THR A 1078 24.58 -67.37 -2.28
CA THR A 1078 23.12 -67.54 -2.59
C THR A 1078 22.52 -68.42 -1.46
N PHE A 1079 21.23 -68.27 -1.10
CA PHE A 1079 20.20 -69.34 -0.95
C PHE A 1079 18.95 -68.87 -0.17
N MET A 1080 17.83 -69.59 -0.30
CA MET A 1080 16.49 -69.23 0.20
C MET A 1080 15.82 -70.39 0.97
N ASP A 1081 15.01 -70.03 1.98
CA ASP A 1081 13.82 -70.75 2.49
C ASP A 1081 14.02 -72.20 3.08
N PRO A 1082 13.00 -72.85 3.72
CA PRO A 1082 11.61 -72.42 3.91
C PRO A 1082 11.00 -72.51 5.33
N GLY A 1083 10.08 -71.57 5.62
CA GLY A 1083 8.70 -71.88 6.03
C GLY A 1083 8.34 -72.35 7.45
N SER A 1084 7.43 -71.61 8.11
CA SER A 1084 6.37 -72.18 8.97
C SER A 1084 5.16 -71.22 9.09
N HIS A 1085 3.96 -71.75 9.32
CA HIS A 1085 2.69 -70.99 9.35
C HIS A 1085 2.03 -70.95 10.74
N ARG A 1086 1.31 -69.85 11.06
CA ARG A 1086 -0.13 -69.77 11.48
C ARG A 1086 -0.48 -68.34 11.97
N ARG A 1087 -1.64 -67.76 11.61
CA ARG A 1087 -2.95 -67.73 12.34
C ARG A 1087 -2.81 -67.24 13.81
N SER A 1088 -3.61 -66.32 14.37
CA SER A 1088 -4.95 -65.82 13.98
C SER A 1088 -5.43 -64.58 14.79
N LEU A 1089 -6.35 -63.78 14.22
CA LEU A 1089 -7.38 -62.98 14.92
C LEU A 1089 -8.56 -63.90 15.38
N PRO A 1090 -9.51 -63.52 16.27
CA PRO A 1090 -9.87 -62.18 16.80
C PRO A 1090 -10.18 -62.14 18.33
N SER A 1091 -10.82 -61.06 18.83
CA SER A 1091 -12.06 -61.09 19.67
C SER A 1091 -12.12 -60.15 20.91
N ALA A 1092 -12.92 -59.08 20.78
CA ALA A 1092 -13.93 -58.53 21.71
C ALA A 1092 -13.68 -58.25 23.23
N VAL A 1093 -14.02 -57.00 23.64
CA VAL A 1093 -14.89 -56.50 24.76
C VAL A 1093 -15.27 -57.50 25.90
N THR A 1094 -15.40 -57.21 27.22
CA THR A 1094 -15.88 -56.04 28.04
C THR A 1094 -15.34 -56.26 29.50
N TRP A 1095 -15.25 -55.36 30.50
CA TRP A 1095 -16.20 -54.40 31.12
C TRP A 1095 -15.52 -53.36 32.06
N ALA A 1096 -16.27 -52.32 32.45
CA ALA A 1096 -16.26 -51.65 33.76
C ALA A 1096 -17.72 -51.68 34.32
N PRO A 1097 -18.01 -51.58 35.64
CA PRO A 1097 -17.99 -50.31 36.44
C PRO A 1097 -17.55 -50.54 37.93
N GLY A 1098 -17.61 -49.61 38.90
CA GLY A 1098 -17.89 -48.15 38.96
C GLY A 1098 -18.35 -47.67 40.37
N ASP A 1099 -18.66 -46.37 40.50
CA ASP A 1099 -19.43 -45.69 41.58
C ASP A 1099 -18.82 -45.43 43.00
N GLY A 1100 -19.31 -44.38 43.68
CA GLY A 1100 -19.41 -44.27 45.16
C GLY A 1100 -18.47 -43.35 45.98
N GLY A 1101 -19.00 -42.23 46.53
CA GLY A 1101 -18.66 -41.57 47.83
C GLY A 1101 -17.24 -40.97 48.04
N TYR A 1102 -17.00 -39.66 48.21
CA TYR A 1102 -17.44 -38.60 49.17
C TYR A 1102 -16.55 -38.43 50.44
N ASP A 1103 -16.46 -37.18 50.91
CA ASP A 1103 -15.51 -36.55 51.85
C ASP A 1103 -15.80 -36.81 53.37
N PRO A 1104 -14.86 -36.48 54.29
CA PRO A 1104 -15.10 -35.28 55.13
C PRO A 1104 -13.85 -34.49 55.65
N SER A 1105 -13.82 -33.19 55.30
CA SER A 1105 -13.51 -31.98 56.13
C SER A 1105 -12.15 -31.86 56.87
N ASP A 1106 -11.69 -30.72 57.41
CA ASP A 1106 -12.24 -29.38 57.73
C ASP A 1106 -11.06 -28.33 57.72
N TYR A 1107 -11.13 -27.02 57.97
CA TYR A 1107 -12.15 -26.09 58.51
C TYR A 1107 -11.83 -24.63 58.05
N ALA A 1108 -12.82 -23.73 58.14
CA ALA A 1108 -12.70 -22.28 58.44
C ALA A 1108 -12.16 -21.27 57.39
N GLU A 1109 -13.09 -20.69 56.62
CA GLU A 1109 -13.14 -19.24 56.38
C GLU A 1109 -13.89 -18.53 57.55
N PRO A 1110 -13.85 -17.19 57.65
CA PRO A 1110 -14.91 -16.34 57.04
C PRO A 1110 -14.36 -15.02 56.46
N MET A 1111 -15.05 -14.12 55.72
CA MET A 1111 -16.30 -13.97 54.91
C MET A 1111 -16.15 -12.55 54.25
N ASP A 1112 -16.97 -11.90 53.41
CA ASP A 1112 -18.31 -12.03 52.78
C ASP A 1112 -18.31 -11.06 51.53
N ALA A 1113 -19.33 -10.84 50.68
CA ALA A 1113 -20.67 -11.38 50.51
C ALA A 1113 -21.13 -11.32 49.03
N VAL A 1114 -21.82 -12.38 48.57
CA VAL A 1114 -23.18 -12.41 47.95
C VAL A 1114 -23.59 -11.29 46.95
N ALA A 1115 -24.18 -11.56 45.77
CA ALA A 1115 -24.37 -12.78 44.95
C ALA A 1115 -24.91 -12.46 43.52
N LYS A 1116 -24.99 -13.49 42.66
CA LYS A 1116 -25.85 -13.58 41.45
C LYS A 1116 -27.12 -14.39 41.79
N PRO A 1117 -28.22 -14.40 40.99
CA PRO A 1117 -28.33 -15.41 39.90
C PRO A 1117 -29.28 -15.03 38.71
N ARG A 1118 -29.63 -16.04 37.89
CA ARG A 1118 -30.72 -16.09 36.86
C ARG A 1118 -31.90 -16.94 37.44
N PRO A 1119 -32.92 -17.45 36.69
CA PRO A 1119 -33.53 -17.12 35.39
C PRO A 1119 -35.12 -17.09 35.41
N SER A 1120 -35.75 -17.09 34.21
CA SER A 1120 -37.01 -17.78 33.80
C SER A 1120 -38.43 -17.45 34.37
N GLU A 1121 -39.36 -17.29 33.41
CA GLU A 1121 -40.77 -17.77 33.33
C GLU A 1121 -41.98 -17.03 34.00
N GLU A 1122 -42.91 -16.66 33.10
CA GLU A 1122 -44.39 -16.71 33.08
C GLU A 1122 -45.37 -15.94 34.03
N ASP A 1123 -46.42 -15.46 33.35
CA ASP A 1123 -47.83 -15.18 33.68
C ASP A 1123 -48.36 -14.20 34.77
N THR A 1124 -48.81 -13.04 34.27
CA THR A 1124 -50.22 -12.58 34.20
C THR A 1124 -51.23 -12.88 35.34
N ILE A 1125 -51.76 -11.84 36.01
CA ILE A 1125 -53.20 -11.45 36.08
C ILE A 1125 -53.49 -10.31 37.10
N TYR A 1126 -54.50 -9.49 36.77
CA TYR A 1126 -55.15 -8.37 37.49
C TYR A 1126 -55.28 -8.41 39.03
N SER A 1127 -55.24 -7.21 39.63
CA SER A 1127 -56.36 -6.70 40.46
C SER A 1127 -56.38 -5.15 40.54
N ILE A 1128 -57.59 -4.59 40.63
CA ILE A 1128 -57.98 -3.16 40.69
C ILE A 1128 -58.95 -3.05 41.90
N PRO A 1129 -58.87 -2.06 42.83
CA PRO A 1129 -59.74 -0.87 42.71
C PRO A 1129 -59.30 0.46 43.40
N ASP A 1130 -59.93 1.55 42.94
CA ASP A 1130 -60.32 2.84 43.59
C ASP A 1130 -59.29 3.68 44.41
N GLY A 1131 -59.38 5.03 44.44
CA GLY A 1131 -60.19 5.99 43.68
C GLY A 1131 -60.41 7.35 44.39
N ILE A 1132 -60.64 8.44 43.61
CA ILE A 1132 -61.46 9.65 43.95
C ILE A 1132 -60.88 10.57 45.10
N THR A 1133 -60.67 11.91 45.00
CA THR A 1133 -61.63 13.01 44.72
C THR A 1133 -60.97 14.41 44.49
N GLN A 1134 -61.62 15.27 43.68
CA GLN A 1134 -61.79 16.77 43.62
C GLN A 1134 -60.99 17.76 44.54
N GLY A 1135 -60.78 19.06 44.21
CA GLY A 1135 -61.06 19.87 42.99
C GLY A 1135 -61.32 21.41 43.21
N LYS A 1136 -61.57 22.16 42.10
CA LYS A 1136 -62.22 23.52 41.94
C LYS A 1136 -61.45 24.87 42.12
N ILE A 1137 -62.06 25.93 41.54
CA ILE A 1137 -61.82 27.42 41.57
C ILE A 1137 -60.89 27.93 40.43
N ILE A 1138 -61.26 28.73 39.38
CA ILE A 1138 -62.09 29.96 39.15
C ILE A 1138 -61.32 31.26 39.57
N THR A 1139 -61.01 32.28 38.73
CA THR A 1139 -61.86 33.22 37.94
C THR A 1139 -60.96 34.02 36.93
N VAL A 1140 -61.18 34.06 35.61
CA VAL A 1140 -61.96 35.03 34.77
C VAL A 1140 -61.53 36.53 34.73
N ARG A 1141 -61.01 36.99 33.58
CA ARG A 1141 -61.43 38.14 32.71
C ARG A 1141 -60.52 38.14 31.45
N ASN A 1142 -60.94 38.17 30.17
CA ASN A 1142 -62.11 38.70 29.43
C ASN A 1142 -62.03 40.24 29.26
N THR A 1143 -61.95 40.80 28.03
CA THR A 1143 -63.08 41.24 27.15
C THR A 1143 -62.51 41.96 25.89
N ASN A 1144 -63.17 42.22 24.74
CA ASN A 1144 -64.56 42.02 24.26
C ASN A 1144 -64.67 42.12 22.70
N LYS A 1145 -65.52 41.28 22.06
CA LYS A 1145 -66.74 41.59 21.21
C LYS A 1145 -66.67 42.56 19.98
N ALA A 1146 -67.61 42.55 19.00
CA ALA A 1146 -68.84 41.76 18.69
C ALA A 1146 -69.14 41.83 17.16
N HIS A 1147 -69.53 40.75 16.46
CA HIS A 1147 -70.90 40.26 16.18
C HIS A 1147 -71.82 41.10 15.24
N SER A 1148 -71.97 40.62 14.00
CA SER A 1148 -73.21 40.41 13.19
C SER A 1148 -74.43 41.36 13.30
N ASN A 1149 -74.87 41.94 12.16
CA ASN A 1149 -76.08 41.47 11.42
C ASN A 1149 -76.46 42.30 10.16
N GLY A 1150 -76.76 41.60 9.05
CA GLY A 1150 -77.86 41.88 8.10
C GLY A 1150 -77.83 43.10 7.14
N GLY A 1151 -78.44 42.94 5.95
CA GLY A 1151 -78.82 44.04 5.03
C GLY A 1151 -78.67 43.66 3.54
N GLY A 1152 -79.70 43.88 2.70
CA GLY A 1152 -79.69 43.50 1.28
C GLY A 1152 -80.00 44.62 0.27
N ASN A 1153 -80.02 44.25 -1.01
CA ASN A 1153 -80.55 44.95 -2.21
C ASN A 1153 -79.84 46.20 -2.79
N GLY A 1154 -79.89 46.31 -4.14
CA GLY A 1154 -79.35 47.37 -5.03
C GLY A 1154 -78.66 46.72 -6.25
N SER A 1155 -79.05 46.82 -7.54
CA SER A 1155 -79.68 47.87 -8.39
C SER A 1155 -78.79 49.13 -8.56
N ASP A 1156 -78.59 49.72 -9.75
CA ASP A 1156 -79.11 49.40 -11.11
C ASP A 1156 -78.35 50.16 -12.24
N SER A 1157 -78.78 49.98 -13.52
CA SER A 1157 -78.49 50.79 -14.74
C SER A 1157 -77.11 50.61 -15.43
N GLU A 1158 -76.89 50.63 -16.77
CA GLU A 1158 -77.62 50.96 -18.05
C GLU A 1158 -77.08 52.20 -18.81
N ALA A 1159 -77.33 52.25 -20.14
CA ALA A 1159 -77.16 53.36 -21.11
C ALA A 1159 -75.73 53.80 -21.54
N ASP A 1160 -75.43 54.17 -22.81
CA ASP A 1160 -76.10 53.93 -24.12
C ASP A 1160 -75.17 54.30 -25.33
N SER A 1161 -75.52 53.84 -26.54
CA SER A 1161 -75.29 54.47 -27.88
C SER A 1161 -73.87 54.70 -28.46
N SER A 1162 -73.45 54.08 -29.59
CA SER A 1162 -73.70 54.45 -31.02
C SER A 1162 -72.64 55.42 -31.65
N SER A 1163 -72.27 55.46 -32.94
CA SER A 1163 -72.70 54.75 -34.18
C SER A 1163 -71.74 54.96 -35.41
N LEU A 1164 -71.87 54.11 -36.46
CA LEU A 1164 -71.69 54.35 -37.92
C LEU A 1164 -70.33 54.74 -38.60
N GLU A 1165 -69.77 53.76 -39.34
CA GLU A 1165 -69.59 53.75 -40.84
C GLU A 1165 -68.29 54.05 -41.66
N ARG A 1166 -68.14 53.20 -42.71
CA ARG A 1166 -67.63 53.42 -44.10
C ARG A 1166 -66.12 53.54 -44.45
N ARG A 1167 -65.49 52.37 -44.62
CA ARG A 1167 -65.09 51.78 -45.94
C ARG A 1167 -64.28 52.65 -46.95
N ARG A 1168 -62.99 52.33 -47.13
CA ARG A 1168 -62.25 52.37 -48.43
C ARG A 1168 -61.18 51.26 -48.50
N LYS A 1169 -60.66 50.96 -49.70
CA LYS A 1169 -59.62 49.95 -49.98
C LYS A 1169 -58.46 50.59 -50.77
N LEU A 1170 -57.26 50.03 -50.60
CA LEU A 1170 -56.08 50.10 -51.49
C LEU A 1170 -55.54 51.50 -51.83
N SER A 1171 -54.46 51.93 -51.16
CA SER A 1171 -53.06 51.75 -51.62
C SER A 1171 -52.16 52.96 -51.33
N SER A 1172 -51.16 52.79 -50.45
CA SER A 1172 -49.90 53.57 -50.43
C SER A 1172 -48.93 53.02 -49.39
N VAL A 1173 -47.63 53.28 -49.61
CA VAL A 1173 -46.53 53.04 -48.67
C VAL A 1173 -46.82 53.71 -47.31
N GLY A 1174 -46.57 53.01 -46.19
CA GLY A 1174 -46.79 53.60 -44.85
C GLY A 1174 -47.00 52.65 -43.66
N ALA A 1175 -46.88 51.33 -43.82
CA ALA A 1175 -46.90 50.39 -42.70
C ALA A 1175 -45.47 50.12 -42.19
N LYS A 1176 -45.26 50.10 -40.88
CA LYS A 1176 -44.03 49.54 -40.29
C LYS A 1176 -43.94 48.03 -40.59
N PRO A 1177 -42.73 47.45 -40.73
CA PRO A 1177 -42.55 46.01 -40.75
C PRO A 1177 -43.17 45.36 -39.51
N ARG A 1178 -43.65 44.12 -39.64
CA ARG A 1178 -44.10 43.32 -38.48
C ARG A 1178 -42.96 42.43 -38.02
N LEU A 1179 -43.09 41.83 -36.84
CA LEU A 1179 -42.20 40.76 -36.42
C LEU A 1179 -42.77 39.41 -36.86
N TYR A 1180 -41.91 38.40 -37.07
CA TYR A 1180 -42.39 37.08 -37.50
C TYR A 1180 -43.34 36.40 -36.49
N ARG A 1181 -43.26 36.76 -35.21
CA ARG A 1181 -44.27 36.36 -34.19
C ARG A 1181 -45.69 36.86 -34.50
N ASP A 1182 -45.83 37.94 -35.25
CA ASP A 1182 -47.13 38.51 -35.61
C ASP A 1182 -47.74 37.78 -36.83
N ARG A 1183 -47.03 36.79 -37.40
CA ARG A 1183 -47.46 35.92 -38.51
C ARG A 1183 -47.73 34.48 -38.09
N SER A 1184 -46.84 33.88 -37.28
CA SER A 1184 -46.98 32.50 -36.81
C SER A 1184 -47.49 32.42 -35.36
N LYS A 1185 -48.51 31.59 -35.11
CA LYS A 1185 -48.99 31.31 -33.75
C LYS A 1185 -48.07 30.38 -32.94
N ARG A 1186 -46.99 29.87 -33.55
CA ARG A 1186 -45.99 29.00 -32.90
C ARG A 1186 -44.82 29.77 -32.33
N LEU A 1187 -44.67 31.03 -32.73
CA LEU A 1187 -43.66 31.97 -32.27
C LEU A 1187 -44.28 32.86 -31.18
N GLY A 1188 -43.60 33.01 -30.04
CA GLY A 1188 -44.07 33.84 -28.94
C GLY A 1188 -45.13 33.14 -28.08
N LYS A 1189 -45.02 31.82 -27.89
CA LYS A 1189 -45.97 31.01 -27.07
C LYS A 1189 -46.13 31.54 -25.65
N PHE A 1190 -45.09 32.19 -25.13
CA PHE A 1190 -45.04 32.78 -23.79
C PHE A 1190 -45.27 34.30 -23.79
N SER A 1191 -45.81 34.88 -24.87
CA SER A 1191 -46.05 36.33 -24.96
C SER A 1191 -46.99 36.87 -23.88
N SER A 1192 -47.87 36.03 -23.32
CA SER A 1192 -48.74 36.36 -22.19
C SER A 1192 -48.00 36.58 -20.87
N PHE A 1193 -46.75 36.11 -20.75
CA PHE A 1193 -45.90 36.30 -19.57
C PHE A 1193 -44.93 37.49 -19.73
N ARG A 1194 -44.91 38.14 -20.90
CA ARG A 1194 -44.15 39.38 -21.11
C ARG A 1194 -44.87 40.53 -20.40
N THR A 1195 -44.12 41.31 -19.64
CA THR A 1195 -44.67 42.31 -18.73
C THR A 1195 -45.45 43.42 -19.44
N SER A 1196 -46.61 43.75 -18.87
CA SER A 1196 -47.52 44.79 -19.34
C SER A 1196 -47.01 46.20 -19.03
N PHE A 1197 -46.34 46.84 -19.99
CA PHE A 1197 -45.97 48.26 -19.91
C PHE A 1197 -46.88 49.12 -20.77
N SER A 1198 -47.51 50.12 -20.15
CA SER A 1198 -48.53 50.96 -20.76
C SER A 1198 -47.94 52.11 -21.58
N ILE A 1199 -48.06 52.00 -22.91
CA ILE A 1199 -48.06 53.15 -23.82
C ILE A 1199 -49.49 53.28 -24.35
N GLY A 1200 -50.09 54.46 -24.19
CA GLY A 1200 -51.53 54.64 -24.34
C GLY A 1200 -52.06 54.46 -25.76
N SER A 1201 -53.08 53.63 -25.89
CA SER A 1201 -54.11 53.74 -26.93
C SER A 1201 -55.47 53.63 -26.23
N ASP A 1202 -56.40 54.50 -26.62
CA ASP A 1202 -57.78 54.49 -26.15
C ASP A 1202 -58.62 53.41 -26.90
N ASP A 1203 -59.90 53.31 -26.55
CA ASP A 1203 -60.95 52.38 -27.05
C ASP A 1203 -61.08 51.00 -26.34
N GLU A 1204 -61.96 50.93 -25.33
CA GLU A 1204 -62.52 49.68 -24.79
C GLU A 1204 -63.96 49.46 -25.29
N LEU A 1205 -64.25 48.30 -25.93
CA LEU A 1205 -65.63 47.84 -26.17
C LEU A 1205 -65.78 46.31 -26.17
N GLY A 1206 -66.50 45.77 -25.17
CA GLY A 1206 -67.72 45.02 -25.51
C GLY A 1206 -67.77 43.48 -25.42
N GLY A 1207 -67.34 42.87 -24.31
CA GLY A 1207 -68.17 41.88 -23.59
C GLY A 1207 -68.37 40.41 -24.11
N PRO A 1208 -69.00 39.53 -23.29
CA PRO A 1208 -69.06 38.06 -23.48
C PRO A 1208 -70.49 37.53 -23.80
N PRO A 1209 -70.75 36.20 -23.94
CA PRO A 1209 -71.18 35.42 -22.75
C PRO A 1209 -71.02 33.87 -22.74
N ARG A 1210 -71.09 33.29 -21.52
CA ARG A 1210 -71.54 31.91 -21.13
C ARG A 1210 -70.68 30.69 -21.55
N LYS A 1211 -70.40 29.68 -20.72
CA LYS A 1211 -71.05 28.96 -19.56
C LYS A 1211 -72.19 27.96 -19.89
N LYS A 1212 -71.86 26.66 -19.82
CA LYS A 1212 -72.51 25.49 -19.14
C LYS A 1212 -71.91 24.20 -19.75
N ALA A 1213 -71.95 23.01 -19.16
CA ALA A 1213 -72.51 22.48 -17.90
C ALA A 1213 -71.35 21.89 -17.05
N GLU A 1214 -71.31 21.92 -15.71
CA GLU A 1214 -72.26 21.41 -14.68
C GLU A 1214 -72.22 19.88 -14.46
N ASP A 1215 -72.16 19.56 -13.17
CA ASP A 1215 -72.61 18.36 -12.45
C ASP A 1215 -71.80 17.05 -12.65
N GLU A 1216 -71.09 16.55 -11.63
CA GLU A 1216 -71.46 16.06 -10.28
C GLU A 1216 -71.81 14.57 -10.25
N ALA A 1217 -71.09 13.80 -9.43
CA ALA A 1217 -71.62 13.30 -8.15
C ALA A 1217 -70.56 12.52 -7.34
N GLY A 1218 -70.69 12.50 -6.01
CA GLY A 1218 -70.23 11.38 -5.18
C GLY A 1218 -71.23 10.22 -5.25
N GLU A 1219 -71.25 9.24 -4.36
CA GLU A 1219 -70.52 9.01 -3.10
C GLU A 1219 -70.42 7.48 -2.85
N GLN A 1220 -70.00 7.10 -1.63
CA GLN A 1220 -70.20 5.77 -1.00
C GLN A 1220 -69.34 4.60 -1.54
N GLY A 1221 -68.86 3.69 -0.69
CA GLY A 1221 -68.94 3.72 0.78
C GLY A 1221 -68.36 2.47 1.47
N ASP A 1222 -67.84 2.72 2.67
CA ASP A 1222 -67.78 1.85 3.85
C ASP A 1222 -67.42 0.33 3.77
N ASN A 1223 -66.24 0.03 4.33
CA ASN A 1223 -66.03 -0.65 5.63
C ASN A 1223 -66.49 -2.11 5.91
N PHE A 1224 -65.58 -2.84 6.59
CA PHE A 1224 -65.73 -4.11 7.34
C PHE A 1224 -66.27 -5.36 6.59
N GLY A 1225 -65.77 -6.58 6.84
CA GLY A 1225 -64.65 -6.99 7.70
C GLY A 1225 -64.66 -8.49 8.10
N ASP A 1226 -63.89 -8.78 9.15
CA ASP A 1226 -63.91 -9.97 10.03
C ASP A 1226 -63.25 -11.32 9.63
N ARG A 1227 -62.31 -11.71 10.51
CA ARG A 1227 -61.96 -13.05 11.05
C ARG A 1227 -61.87 -14.35 10.22
N ALA A 1228 -60.60 -14.76 10.03
CA ALA A 1228 -59.88 -15.78 10.85
C ALA A 1228 -60.04 -17.32 10.67
N ARG A 1229 -58.90 -17.96 11.01
CA ARG A 1229 -58.64 -19.32 11.57
C ARG A 1229 -58.44 -20.56 10.66
N GLU A 1230 -57.28 -21.17 10.96
CA GLU A 1230 -56.97 -22.60 11.09
C GLU A 1230 -56.82 -23.55 9.87
N ARG A 1231 -55.57 -24.02 9.74
CA ARG A 1231 -55.15 -25.44 9.61
C ARG A 1231 -55.64 -26.27 8.41
N THR A 1232 -54.68 -26.53 7.51
CA THR A 1232 -54.13 -27.88 7.17
C THR A 1232 -55.01 -29.11 7.44
N PRO A 1233 -55.12 -30.08 6.48
CA PRO A 1233 -53.91 -30.79 6.04
C PRO A 1233 -53.85 -31.32 4.58
N ARG A 1234 -52.66 -31.84 4.22
CA ARG A 1234 -52.30 -32.97 3.33
C ARG A 1234 -53.46 -33.59 2.49
N GLY A 1235 -53.33 -33.91 1.21
CA GLY A 1235 -52.14 -34.20 0.39
C GLY A 1235 -52.43 -35.33 -0.63
N GLY A 1236 -51.67 -35.36 -1.73
CA GLY A 1236 -51.71 -36.41 -2.76
C GLY A 1236 -52.87 -36.34 -3.77
N THR A 1237 -52.87 -37.07 -4.89
CA THR A 1237 -51.78 -37.84 -5.55
C THR A 1237 -52.22 -38.21 -6.98
N SER A 1238 -51.26 -38.58 -7.86
CA SER A 1238 -51.46 -39.17 -9.20
C SER A 1238 -52.19 -38.30 -10.24
N SER A 1239 -51.53 -37.73 -11.25
CA SER A 1239 -50.80 -38.37 -12.37
C SER A 1239 -51.68 -39.07 -13.42
N ARG A 1240 -51.59 -38.57 -14.66
CA ARG A 1240 -51.26 -39.35 -15.87
C ARG A 1240 -50.88 -38.41 -17.01
N ALA A 1241 -49.95 -38.83 -17.86
CA ALA A 1241 -49.47 -38.07 -19.01
C ALA A 1241 -50.20 -38.49 -20.30
N PHE A 1242 -50.29 -37.58 -21.27
CA PHE A 1242 -50.43 -37.90 -22.70
C PHE A 1242 -49.70 -36.85 -23.55
N ALA A 1243 -49.51 -37.14 -24.84
CA ALA A 1243 -48.55 -36.49 -25.73
C ALA A 1243 -48.83 -35.01 -26.08
N GLY A 1244 -47.78 -34.28 -26.46
CA GLY A 1244 -47.87 -33.11 -27.37
C GLY A 1244 -47.83 -33.55 -28.84
N PRO A 1245 -47.30 -32.74 -29.79
CA PRO A 1245 -46.79 -31.36 -29.74
C PRO A 1245 -47.56 -30.49 -30.78
N PRO A 1246 -47.00 -29.50 -31.55
CA PRO A 1246 -45.87 -28.61 -31.33
C PRO A 1246 -46.19 -27.10 -31.58
N ARG A 1247 -45.59 -26.20 -30.79
CA ARG A 1247 -44.67 -25.12 -31.24
C ARG A 1247 -44.27 -24.21 -30.08
#